data_AF-A0A956FCK6-F1
#
_entry.id   AF-A0A956FCK6-F1
#
_cell.length_a   1.000
_cell.length_b   1.000
_cell.length_c   1.000
_cell.angle_alpha   90.00
_cell.angle_beta   90.00
_cell.angle_gamma   90.00
#
_symmetry.space_group_name_H-M   'P 1'
#
loop_
_entity.id
_entity.type
_entity.pdbx_description
1 polymer ?
#
loop_
_entity_poly.entity_id
_entity_poly.type
_entity_poly.pdbx_seq_one_letter_code
_entity_poly.pdbx_strand_id
1 'polypeptide(L)'
;MRRLSLAAWFMVASIASLSGCGDPCIDDGFSGKECQVVPSDGGESSGTTTGSPSTSGVDSTEGETQGSGTGGACESNEQCDEPTPICDPVAGACVPCLPSDDPCPPGEHCDDTNTCIPGCTDDEDCRGQVCDLPTHACVDCLGDGDCPPNAPACDPATHACVDCLDDEDCRVGVCDTAEQQCVGCLVDDDCPRGVCDPVPQACVGCVDDADCPGGVCDPSVQICVECLDDGDCSDPLPACDTKANACVGCLDDGDCGGPTPVCDPTVQLCVECLSGADCSEPTPVCDPSDSTCTGCLDDADCSEPTPVCDLVAEVCVGCVDDGDCNEPTPVCDPTVQLCVDCVDDGDCTAPDPVCDPTSSTCVECLDDGDCPVGVCDVPVTTCVECLVDDDCPMGVCDPGANVCVGCLDDGDCPMGVCDLGTNVCVGCLDDGDCSEPTPVCDLFTNTCVDCVGDADCGEPTPVCNLATSTCVDCVSGADCSEPTPVCDLGSNLCVDCVSNADCSAPTPVCDPATSTCVACLTNADCGGATPVCDVAGHVCVGCLADGDCSEPTPICDLSITTCVDCITSADCSAPTPVCDPSTSACVGCLSDADCLAPTPVCDPGPATCVECLGDEDCPAGFACDEPTQTCFDFCSSDAECPPGEACNGMGMCEPVPCVVDGDCPLGSECPPGGVCTPIDCVDDGDCPDGTACDPTLLVCVIADLPGSECLSSSDCSPSFGCGEGYCLRCQGNGNNCNDCVDDGDCGGNAQCNPALSACLQCLSEVDCDLGEICHPYGECGNPCVTTADCAGNRSCDEFGRCVQAVFGTDCVVDADCPSGLQCVQQLCKACEPDPGDPSSCLPCMPGSTCASGNLCDYDVFVCVECHEDLDCPVGELCELGSCEPPCFADADCPLGMTCNLGSNRCELP
;
A
#
# COMPACT_ATOMS: atom_id res chain seq x y z
N MET A 1 -20.35 -22.78 -12.02
CA MET A 1 -20.98 -23.36 -13.25
C MET A 1 -20.21 -22.88 -14.47
N ARG A 2 -20.15 -23.65 -15.58
CA ARG A 2 -19.34 -23.39 -16.81
C ARG A 2 -17.81 -23.42 -16.54
N ARG A 3 -16.94 -24.24 -17.15
CA ARG A 3 -16.73 -24.76 -18.54
C ARG A 3 -16.33 -23.63 -19.51
N LEU A 4 -15.28 -23.72 -20.34
CA LEU A 4 -14.72 -24.82 -21.19
C LEU A 4 -13.19 -25.01 -20.95
N SER A 5 -12.54 -26.19 -21.09
CA SER A 5 -12.27 -27.08 -22.28
C SER A 5 -11.20 -26.51 -23.24
N LEU A 6 -10.26 -27.26 -23.85
CA LEU A 6 -10.08 -28.71 -24.12
C LEU A 6 -8.58 -28.97 -24.45
N ALA A 7 -7.91 -30.09 -24.09
CA ALA A 7 -7.65 -31.32 -24.91
C ALA A 7 -6.22 -31.86 -24.58
N ALA A 8 -5.82 -33.14 -24.74
CA ALA A 8 -6.52 -34.42 -24.94
C ALA A 8 -5.58 -35.61 -24.58
N TRP A 9 -6.11 -36.84 -24.51
CA TRP A 9 -5.38 -38.11 -24.35
C TRP A 9 -5.97 -39.19 -25.31
N PHE A 10 -5.38 -40.39 -25.32
CA PHE A 10 -5.62 -41.61 -26.14
C PHE A 10 -4.81 -41.74 -27.45
N MET A 11 -4.46 -42.94 -27.99
CA MET A 11 -4.05 -44.30 -27.50
C MET A 11 -3.88 -45.22 -28.74
N VAL A 12 -3.28 -46.42 -28.61
CA VAL A 12 -3.22 -47.53 -29.62
C VAL A 12 -2.20 -47.25 -30.77
N ALA A 13 -1.36 -48.17 -31.27
CA ALA A 13 -1.34 -49.65 -31.23
C ALA A 13 0.07 -50.30 -31.09
N SER A 14 0.09 -51.60 -30.76
CA SER A 14 1.20 -52.57 -30.98
C SER A 14 1.05 -53.27 -32.36
N ILE A 15 1.84 -54.25 -32.85
CA ILE A 15 2.90 -55.13 -32.29
C ILE A 15 3.89 -55.56 -33.43
N ALA A 16 5.21 -55.62 -33.19
CA ALA A 16 6.22 -56.55 -33.77
C ALA A 16 7.65 -56.14 -33.32
N SER A 17 8.68 -56.96 -33.03
CA SER A 17 8.91 -58.42 -32.83
C SER A 17 9.71 -59.19 -33.90
N LEU A 18 11.03 -59.35 -33.64
CA LEU A 18 12.01 -60.39 -34.02
C LEU A 18 13.40 -59.86 -33.56
N SER A 19 14.36 -60.56 -32.97
CA SER A 19 14.55 -61.94 -32.43
C SER A 19 15.70 -61.85 -31.38
N GLY A 20 15.70 -62.51 -30.20
CA GLY A 20 16.03 -63.95 -29.97
C GLY A 20 17.54 -64.22 -30.04
N CYS A 21 18.25 -64.90 -29.11
CA CYS A 21 17.94 -65.65 -27.86
C CYS A 21 19.20 -65.57 -26.91
N GLY A 22 19.27 -66.07 -25.67
CA GLY A 22 18.33 -66.85 -24.82
C GLY A 22 18.89 -67.16 -23.41
N ASP A 23 18.13 -67.94 -22.62
CA ASP A 23 18.24 -68.38 -21.19
C ASP A 23 19.51 -69.21 -20.80
N PRO A 24 19.86 -69.51 -19.50
CA PRO A 24 19.04 -69.72 -18.26
C PRO A 24 19.40 -68.81 -17.04
N CYS A 25 18.57 -68.59 -15.99
CA CYS A 25 17.91 -69.48 -14.98
C CYS A 25 18.92 -70.14 -13.99
N ILE A 26 18.67 -70.35 -12.68
CA ILE A 26 17.46 -70.61 -11.86
C ILE A 26 17.65 -70.08 -10.39
N ASP A 27 16.58 -69.61 -9.72
CA ASP A 27 15.92 -70.13 -8.47
C ASP A 27 14.75 -69.18 -8.06
N ASP A 28 13.75 -69.51 -7.22
CA ASP A 28 13.57 -70.51 -6.14
C ASP A 28 12.06 -70.92 -6.02
N GLY A 29 11.64 -71.79 -5.08
CA GLY A 29 10.31 -71.66 -4.43
C GLY A 29 9.28 -72.82 -4.44
N PHE A 30 9.67 -74.02 -4.03
CA PHE A 30 8.88 -75.04 -3.26
C PHE A 30 7.32 -75.18 -3.34
N SER A 31 6.84 -76.43 -3.52
CA SER A 31 5.70 -77.02 -2.76
C SER A 31 5.66 -78.56 -2.84
N GLY A 32 5.26 -79.25 -1.75
CA GLY A 32 5.22 -80.74 -1.64
C GLY A 32 3.95 -81.42 -2.19
N LYS A 33 3.65 -82.72 -1.97
CA LYS A 33 4.00 -83.74 -0.94
C LYS A 33 3.60 -85.16 -1.47
N GLU A 34 3.79 -86.35 -0.85
CA GLU A 34 4.34 -86.87 0.44
C GLU A 34 4.65 -88.39 0.36
N CYS A 35 5.34 -88.96 1.38
CA CYS A 35 5.34 -90.38 1.86
C CYS A 35 5.75 -91.53 0.90
N GLN A 36 6.58 -92.53 1.24
CA GLN A 36 7.43 -92.93 2.40
C GLN A 36 8.43 -94.04 1.89
N VAL A 37 9.24 -94.84 2.60
CA VAL A 37 9.27 -95.43 3.98
C VAL A 37 10.75 -95.56 4.49
N VAL A 38 11.18 -96.73 5.04
CA VAL A 38 12.51 -97.07 5.67
C VAL A 38 12.81 -98.59 5.54
N PRO A 39 13.97 -99.19 5.92
CA PRO A 39 15.41 -98.80 5.76
C PRO A 39 16.40 -99.99 5.46
N SER A 40 17.71 -99.68 5.41
CA SER A 40 18.88 -100.45 5.96
C SER A 40 19.50 -101.73 5.33
N ASP A 41 20.85 -101.76 5.47
CA ASP A 41 21.82 -102.87 5.69
C ASP A 41 22.25 -103.87 4.58
N GLY A 42 23.58 -104.14 4.54
CA GLY A 42 24.19 -105.38 4.00
C GLY A 42 25.40 -105.19 3.07
N GLY A 43 26.47 -106.00 3.25
CA GLY A 43 27.66 -106.01 2.37
C GLY A 43 28.46 -107.32 2.43
N GLU A 44 29.56 -107.40 1.64
CA GLU A 44 30.51 -108.53 1.50
C GLU A 44 29.93 -109.84 0.89
N SER A 45 30.69 -110.91 0.53
CA SER A 45 32.13 -111.22 0.68
C SER A 45 32.68 -112.16 -0.43
N SER A 46 33.92 -112.68 -0.29
CA SER A 46 34.65 -113.51 -1.28
C SER A 46 34.81 -115.01 -0.92
N GLY A 47 35.12 -115.85 -1.93
CA GLY A 47 35.72 -117.20 -1.79
C GLY A 47 34.77 -118.40 -2.05
N THR A 48 35.21 -119.56 -2.57
CA THR A 48 36.59 -120.10 -2.72
C THR A 48 36.73 -121.15 -3.87
N THR A 49 37.96 -121.36 -4.39
CA THR A 49 38.47 -122.42 -5.34
C THR A 49 38.09 -122.26 -6.84
N THR A 50 38.84 -122.67 -7.89
CA THR A 50 40.19 -123.27 -8.15
C THR A 50 40.63 -122.92 -9.61
N GLY A 51 41.79 -123.26 -10.23
CA GLY A 51 42.84 -124.27 -9.99
C GLY A 51 44.14 -124.08 -10.83
N SER A 52 44.63 -125.10 -11.57
CA SER A 52 45.98 -125.16 -12.25
C SER A 52 46.03 -126.27 -13.35
N PRO A 53 47.13 -126.62 -14.11
CA PRO A 53 48.56 -126.16 -14.24
C PRO A 53 48.95 -125.70 -15.69
N SER A 54 50.18 -125.41 -16.21
CA SER A 54 51.64 -125.49 -15.88
C SER A 54 52.42 -126.77 -16.37
N THR A 55 53.67 -126.81 -16.91
CA THR A 55 54.74 -125.81 -17.30
C THR A 55 55.99 -126.44 -18.04
N SER A 56 56.69 -125.68 -18.92
CA SER A 56 58.18 -125.63 -19.23
C SER A 56 59.03 -126.72 -20.00
N GLY A 57 59.88 -126.30 -20.99
CA GLY A 57 61.38 -126.48 -21.02
C GLY A 57 62.21 -127.47 -21.94
N VAL A 58 63.14 -126.93 -22.79
CA VAL A 58 64.61 -127.25 -23.11
C VAL A 58 65.25 -128.54 -23.79
N ASP A 59 66.01 -128.34 -24.92
CA ASP A 59 67.46 -128.72 -25.29
C ASP A 59 68.03 -130.06 -25.98
N SER A 60 68.91 -129.92 -27.04
CA SER A 60 70.16 -130.62 -27.63
C SER A 60 70.42 -132.07 -28.27
N THR A 61 71.11 -132.11 -29.46
CA THR A 61 72.31 -132.94 -30.04
C THR A 61 72.41 -134.40 -30.70
N GLU A 62 73.06 -134.51 -31.92
CA GLU A 62 74.06 -135.45 -32.65
C GLU A 62 74.06 -137.06 -32.91
N GLY A 63 74.59 -137.60 -34.08
CA GLY A 63 75.31 -138.96 -34.24
C GLY A 63 75.30 -139.91 -35.56
N GLU A 64 76.42 -140.62 -35.95
CA GLU A 64 76.95 -141.30 -37.24
C GLU A 64 76.74 -142.82 -37.80
N THR A 65 76.88 -143.06 -39.16
CA THR A 65 77.61 -144.06 -40.12
C THR A 65 77.52 -145.65 -40.41
N GLN A 66 77.68 -146.05 -41.73
CA GLN A 66 78.47 -147.16 -42.47
C GLN A 66 78.01 -148.63 -42.94
N GLY A 67 78.36 -149.10 -44.20
CA GLY A 67 78.01 -150.42 -44.88
C GLY A 67 78.69 -150.81 -46.27
N SER A 68 78.15 -151.76 -47.12
CA SER A 68 78.40 -152.03 -48.64
C SER A 68 78.75 -153.48 -49.24
N GLY A 69 78.23 -153.85 -50.47
CA GLY A 69 78.73 -154.81 -51.57
C GLY A 69 78.19 -156.31 -51.71
N THR A 70 78.34 -157.21 -52.76
CA THR A 70 78.64 -157.35 -54.27
C THR A 70 78.72 -158.88 -54.70
N GLY A 71 78.44 -159.58 -55.86
CA GLY A 71 77.74 -159.49 -57.21
C GLY A 71 78.28 -160.45 -58.38
N GLY A 72 77.49 -161.09 -59.33
CA GLY A 72 78.02 -161.69 -60.64
C GLY A 72 77.29 -162.75 -61.59
N ALA A 73 76.91 -162.35 -62.84
CA ALA A 73 76.53 -163.03 -64.14
C ALA A 73 75.27 -163.99 -64.34
N CYS A 74 74.36 -163.72 -65.33
CA CYS A 74 73.12 -164.49 -65.60
C CYS A 74 72.45 -164.38 -67.02
N GLU A 75 71.50 -165.28 -67.36
CA GLU A 75 70.57 -165.24 -68.55
C GLU A 75 69.09 -164.91 -68.20
N SER A 76 68.71 -164.96 -66.93
CA SER A 76 67.38 -164.56 -66.42
C SER A 76 67.48 -164.26 -64.92
N ASN A 77 66.57 -163.46 -64.36
CA ASN A 77 66.61 -162.99 -62.96
C ASN A 77 66.80 -164.14 -61.94
N GLU A 78 66.25 -165.33 -62.22
CA GLU A 78 66.40 -166.54 -61.39
C GLU A 78 67.85 -167.06 -61.25
N GLN A 79 68.79 -166.52 -62.04
CA GLN A 79 70.21 -166.84 -62.01
C GLN A 79 71.07 -165.69 -61.46
N CYS A 80 70.46 -164.55 -61.12
CA CYS A 80 71.14 -163.35 -60.65
C CYS A 80 70.94 -163.23 -59.12
N ASP A 81 71.96 -163.60 -58.33
CA ASP A 81 71.94 -163.42 -56.88
C ASP A 81 72.25 -161.95 -56.48
N GLU A 82 71.86 -161.57 -55.26
CA GLU A 82 72.13 -160.26 -54.66
C GLU A 82 73.65 -159.91 -54.63
N PRO A 83 74.02 -158.63 -54.80
CA PRO A 83 73.17 -157.43 -54.86
C PRO A 83 72.82 -157.00 -56.30
N THR A 84 72.58 -157.94 -57.21
CA THR A 84 72.21 -157.64 -58.60
C THR A 84 71.10 -158.59 -59.08
N PRO A 85 69.84 -158.42 -58.61
CA PRO A 85 68.77 -159.40 -58.83
C PRO A 85 68.13 -159.38 -60.23
N ILE A 86 68.38 -158.34 -61.03
CA ILE A 86 67.80 -158.20 -62.37
C ILE A 86 68.78 -158.73 -63.43
N CYS A 87 68.29 -159.51 -64.40
CA CYS A 87 69.08 -159.84 -65.59
C CYS A 87 68.90 -158.75 -66.63
N ASP A 88 69.99 -158.13 -67.07
CA ASP A 88 69.99 -157.41 -68.34
C ASP A 88 69.98 -158.45 -69.50
N PRO A 89 68.88 -158.56 -70.28
CA PRO A 89 68.77 -159.55 -71.35
C PRO A 89 69.56 -159.16 -72.62
N VAL A 90 70.13 -157.95 -72.66
CA VAL A 90 70.99 -157.44 -73.74
C VAL A 90 72.47 -157.65 -73.41
N ALA A 91 72.86 -157.42 -72.15
CA ALA A 91 74.25 -157.62 -71.69
C ALA A 91 74.56 -159.06 -71.26
N GLY A 92 73.56 -159.85 -70.82
CA GLY A 92 73.78 -161.18 -70.23
C GLY A 92 74.48 -161.11 -68.87
N ALA A 93 74.10 -160.12 -68.06
CA ALA A 93 74.74 -159.80 -66.79
C ALA A 93 73.70 -159.42 -65.73
N CYS A 94 74.03 -159.72 -64.48
CA CYS A 94 73.29 -159.26 -63.32
C CYS A 94 73.46 -157.74 -63.16
N VAL A 95 72.36 -157.00 -63.07
CA VAL A 95 72.31 -155.56 -62.75
C VAL A 95 71.40 -155.30 -61.53
N PRO A 96 71.56 -154.17 -60.82
CA PRO A 96 70.68 -153.80 -59.71
C PRO A 96 69.20 -153.62 -60.10
N CYS A 97 68.93 -152.84 -61.14
CA CYS A 97 67.61 -152.37 -61.53
C CYS A 97 67.52 -152.12 -63.05
N LEU A 98 66.36 -151.74 -63.57
CA LEU A 98 66.19 -151.14 -64.90
C LEU A 98 65.23 -149.94 -64.82
N PRO A 99 65.41 -148.84 -65.57
CA PRO A 99 64.46 -147.71 -65.60
C PRO A 99 63.02 -148.02 -66.04
N SER A 100 62.74 -149.28 -66.43
CA SER A 100 61.40 -149.79 -66.79
C SER A 100 60.85 -150.83 -65.81
N ASP A 101 61.66 -151.29 -64.86
CA ASP A 101 61.33 -152.31 -63.85
C ASP A 101 62.24 -152.03 -62.65
N ASP A 102 61.75 -151.17 -61.75
CA ASP A 102 62.53 -150.50 -60.72
C ASP A 102 62.23 -151.08 -59.32
N PRO A 103 63.10 -151.95 -58.78
CA PRO A 103 63.00 -152.48 -57.43
C PRO A 103 63.78 -151.65 -56.38
N CYS A 104 64.22 -150.43 -56.69
CA CYS A 104 65.02 -149.63 -55.76
C CYS A 104 64.23 -149.31 -54.46
N PRO A 105 64.92 -149.12 -53.32
CA PRO A 105 64.26 -148.77 -52.06
C PRO A 105 63.61 -147.37 -52.12
N PRO A 106 62.51 -147.11 -51.38
CA PRO A 106 61.90 -145.77 -51.33
C PRO A 106 62.91 -144.68 -50.95
N GLY A 107 62.89 -143.58 -51.72
CA GLY A 107 63.91 -142.52 -51.73
C GLY A 107 65.14 -142.78 -52.63
N GLU A 108 65.16 -143.88 -53.39
CA GLU A 108 66.10 -144.14 -54.49
C GLU A 108 65.33 -144.54 -55.77
N HIS A 109 65.82 -144.12 -56.93
CA HIS A 109 65.29 -144.47 -58.25
C HIS A 109 66.39 -145.07 -59.14
N CYS A 110 66.02 -145.87 -60.14
CA CYS A 110 66.95 -146.47 -61.07
C CYS A 110 67.36 -145.49 -62.18
N ASP A 111 68.66 -145.23 -62.30
CA ASP A 111 69.23 -144.37 -63.34
C ASP A 111 69.41 -145.08 -64.70
N ASP A 112 69.66 -144.31 -65.76
CA ASP A 112 69.98 -144.80 -67.11
C ASP A 112 71.26 -145.68 -67.19
N THR A 113 72.02 -145.81 -66.09
CA THR A 113 73.17 -146.74 -65.98
C THR A 113 72.81 -148.05 -65.26
N ASN A 114 71.52 -148.27 -64.96
CA ASN A 114 70.95 -149.41 -64.26
C ASN A 114 71.36 -149.47 -62.77
N THR A 115 71.55 -148.32 -62.12
CA THR A 115 71.95 -148.21 -60.71
C THR A 115 70.91 -147.44 -59.90
N CYS A 116 70.55 -147.93 -58.70
CA CYS A 116 69.77 -147.16 -57.74
C CYS A 116 70.55 -145.93 -57.27
N ILE A 117 69.97 -144.74 -57.37
CA ILE A 117 70.53 -143.48 -56.87
C ILE A 117 69.46 -142.69 -56.08
N PRO A 118 69.83 -141.92 -55.04
CA PRO A 118 68.86 -141.14 -54.27
C PRO A 118 68.06 -140.15 -55.12
N GLY A 119 66.74 -140.12 -54.90
CA GLY A 119 65.78 -139.24 -55.57
C GLY A 119 64.34 -139.68 -55.32
N CYS A 120 63.37 -138.80 -55.58
CA CYS A 120 61.94 -139.08 -55.44
C CYS A 120 61.28 -139.46 -56.77
N THR A 121 60.36 -140.42 -56.73
CA THR A 121 59.53 -140.83 -57.88
C THR A 121 58.08 -140.37 -57.76
N ASP A 122 57.62 -140.10 -56.53
CA ASP A 122 56.42 -139.33 -56.20
C ASP A 122 56.57 -138.65 -54.82
N ASP A 123 55.51 -137.99 -54.35
CA ASP A 123 55.50 -137.26 -53.07
C ASP A 123 55.60 -138.18 -51.83
N GLU A 124 55.34 -139.49 -51.92
CA GLU A 124 55.45 -140.40 -50.76
C GLU A 124 56.93 -140.72 -50.42
N ASP A 125 57.85 -140.56 -51.38
CA ASP A 125 59.30 -140.53 -51.12
C ASP A 125 59.72 -139.27 -50.32
N CYS A 126 59.02 -138.16 -50.51
CA CYS A 126 59.30 -136.85 -49.93
C CYS A 126 58.55 -136.63 -48.60
N ARG A 127 59.22 -136.88 -47.47
CA ARG A 127 58.64 -136.93 -46.11
C ARG A 127 58.03 -135.62 -45.59
N GLY A 128 56.89 -135.21 -46.13
CA GLY A 128 56.23 -133.92 -45.86
C GLY A 128 56.70 -132.77 -46.75
N GLN A 129 57.25 -133.09 -47.93
CA GLN A 129 57.70 -132.16 -48.97
C GLN A 129 57.10 -132.60 -50.32
N VAL A 130 57.13 -131.74 -51.34
CA VAL A 130 56.64 -132.06 -52.69
C VAL A 130 57.79 -132.53 -53.58
N CYS A 131 57.57 -133.54 -54.42
CA CYS A 131 58.56 -134.06 -55.35
C CYS A 131 58.55 -133.29 -56.69
N ASP A 132 59.63 -132.57 -56.99
CA ASP A 132 59.85 -132.01 -58.33
C ASP A 132 60.28 -133.13 -59.29
N LEU A 133 59.30 -133.85 -59.86
CA LEU A 133 59.50 -134.95 -60.82
C LEU A 133 60.50 -134.64 -61.96
N PRO A 134 60.58 -133.42 -62.53
CA PRO A 134 61.66 -133.01 -63.44
C PRO A 134 63.11 -133.15 -62.93
N THR A 135 63.35 -133.05 -61.62
CA THR A 135 64.70 -133.17 -61.02
C THR A 135 64.85 -134.35 -60.06
N HIS A 136 63.74 -135.03 -59.72
CA HIS A 136 63.66 -136.08 -58.71
C HIS A 136 64.13 -135.63 -57.32
N ALA A 137 63.88 -134.37 -56.96
CA ALA A 137 64.24 -133.78 -55.67
C ALA A 137 63.01 -133.29 -54.88
N CYS A 138 63.09 -133.35 -53.55
CA CYS A 138 62.06 -132.86 -52.64
C CYS A 138 62.27 -131.36 -52.33
N VAL A 139 61.19 -130.57 -52.35
CA VAL A 139 61.18 -129.14 -52.01
C VAL A 139 60.02 -128.78 -51.09
N ASP A 140 60.09 -127.65 -50.38
CA ASP A 140 59.05 -127.25 -49.42
C ASP A 140 57.77 -126.75 -50.12
N CYS A 141 57.89 -126.03 -51.25
CA CYS A 141 56.73 -125.63 -52.06
C CYS A 141 57.03 -125.52 -53.57
N LEU A 142 56.02 -125.86 -54.39
CA LEU A 142 55.96 -125.55 -55.83
C LEU A 142 54.91 -124.46 -56.13
N GLY A 143 54.03 -124.15 -55.17
CA GLY A 143 53.23 -122.92 -55.11
C GLY A 143 52.61 -122.69 -53.73
N ASP A 144 51.95 -121.55 -53.56
CA ASP A 144 51.41 -121.07 -52.26
C ASP A 144 50.45 -122.04 -51.57
N GLY A 145 49.78 -122.91 -52.36
CA GLY A 145 48.89 -123.95 -51.85
C GLY A 145 49.57 -125.06 -51.05
N ASP A 146 50.90 -125.17 -51.16
CA ASP A 146 51.72 -126.12 -50.39
C ASP A 146 52.14 -125.53 -49.03
N CYS A 147 52.06 -124.20 -48.87
CA CYS A 147 52.60 -123.46 -47.74
C CYS A 147 51.66 -123.40 -46.51
N PRO A 148 52.22 -123.31 -45.27
CA PRO A 148 51.44 -123.23 -44.05
C PRO A 148 50.86 -121.83 -43.81
N PRO A 149 49.75 -121.67 -43.05
CA PRO A 149 49.08 -120.37 -42.84
C PRO A 149 49.85 -119.28 -42.06
N ASN A 150 51.12 -119.53 -41.73
CA ASN A 150 52.04 -118.66 -40.99
C ASN A 150 53.34 -118.39 -41.78
N ALA A 151 53.31 -118.64 -43.08
CA ALA A 151 54.27 -118.28 -44.10
C ALA A 151 53.56 -118.53 -45.46
N PRO A 152 52.53 -117.74 -45.81
CA PRO A 152 51.53 -118.12 -46.81
C PRO A 152 52.00 -118.06 -48.26
N ALA A 153 53.07 -117.31 -48.57
CA ALA A 153 53.58 -117.13 -49.93
C ALA A 153 54.74 -118.10 -50.22
N CYS A 154 54.73 -118.76 -51.38
CA CYS A 154 55.85 -119.58 -51.85
C CYS A 154 56.79 -118.74 -52.72
N ASP A 155 58.06 -118.57 -52.33
CA ASP A 155 59.06 -117.93 -53.21
C ASP A 155 59.46 -118.88 -54.35
N PRO A 156 59.09 -118.58 -55.62
CA PRO A 156 59.39 -119.45 -56.75
C PRO A 156 60.88 -119.43 -57.18
N ALA A 157 61.72 -118.62 -56.52
CA ALA A 157 63.17 -118.62 -56.73
C ALA A 157 63.94 -119.53 -55.75
N THR A 158 63.38 -119.81 -54.57
CA THR A 158 64.00 -120.67 -53.54
C THR A 158 63.19 -121.93 -53.20
N HIS A 159 61.93 -122.02 -53.61
CA HIS A 159 61.00 -123.11 -53.29
C HIS A 159 60.75 -123.27 -51.77
N ALA A 160 60.72 -122.14 -51.06
CA ALA A 160 60.48 -122.03 -49.63
C ALA A 160 59.33 -121.04 -49.33
N CYS A 161 58.65 -121.25 -48.19
CA CYS A 161 57.51 -120.46 -47.77
C CYS A 161 57.93 -119.26 -46.89
N VAL A 162 57.37 -118.07 -47.15
CA VAL A 162 57.70 -116.80 -46.46
C VAL A 162 56.44 -116.04 -46.02
N ASP A 163 56.60 -115.05 -45.13
CA ASP A 163 55.47 -114.30 -44.54
C ASP A 163 54.83 -113.30 -45.51
N CYS A 164 55.65 -112.55 -46.27
CA CYS A 164 55.18 -111.70 -47.38
C CYS A 164 56.24 -111.51 -48.48
N LEU A 165 55.76 -111.29 -49.70
CA LEU A 165 56.52 -110.80 -50.86
C LEU A 165 56.02 -109.44 -51.33
N ASP A 166 54.74 -109.10 -51.11
CA ASP A 166 54.21 -107.73 -51.18
C ASP A 166 53.10 -107.47 -50.14
N ASP A 167 52.53 -106.25 -50.16
CA ASP A 167 51.54 -105.80 -49.17
C ASP A 167 50.22 -106.59 -49.21
N GLU A 168 49.86 -107.26 -50.32
CA GLU A 168 48.62 -108.05 -50.40
C GLU A 168 48.70 -109.36 -49.59
N ASP A 169 49.90 -109.86 -49.30
CA ASP A 169 50.13 -110.97 -48.36
C ASP A 169 49.88 -110.54 -46.90
N CYS A 170 50.14 -109.27 -46.58
CA CYS A 170 50.06 -108.73 -45.22
C CYS A 170 48.61 -108.45 -44.80
N ARG A 171 48.05 -109.34 -43.96
CA ARG A 171 46.71 -109.16 -43.38
C ARG A 171 46.55 -107.88 -42.55
N VAL A 172 47.62 -107.39 -41.93
CA VAL A 172 47.69 -106.14 -41.16
C VAL A 172 49.11 -105.58 -41.30
N GLY A 173 49.24 -104.27 -41.50
CA GLY A 173 50.54 -103.61 -41.70
C GLY A 173 50.95 -103.54 -43.17
N VAL A 174 52.23 -103.26 -43.40
CA VAL A 174 52.90 -103.21 -44.71
C VAL A 174 54.02 -104.25 -44.75
N CYS A 175 54.36 -104.76 -45.94
CA CYS A 175 55.42 -105.74 -46.10
C CYS A 175 56.80 -105.06 -46.15
N ASP A 176 57.66 -105.34 -45.17
CA ASP A 176 59.09 -105.11 -45.36
C ASP A 176 59.62 -106.16 -46.33
N THR A 177 59.61 -105.82 -47.61
CA THR A 177 60.10 -106.68 -48.71
C THR A 177 61.60 -106.98 -48.65
N ALA A 178 62.37 -106.38 -47.74
CA ALA A 178 63.78 -106.69 -47.51
C ALA A 178 63.99 -107.72 -46.39
N GLU A 179 63.13 -107.73 -45.35
CA GLU A 179 63.13 -108.75 -44.29
C GLU A 179 62.02 -109.82 -44.44
N GLN A 180 61.16 -109.70 -45.46
CA GLN A 180 60.05 -110.59 -45.82
C GLN A 180 59.02 -110.80 -44.69
N GLN A 181 58.72 -109.73 -43.95
CA GLN A 181 57.84 -109.70 -42.77
C GLN A 181 56.89 -108.49 -42.80
N CYS A 182 55.70 -108.66 -42.22
CA CYS A 182 54.71 -107.58 -42.09
C CYS A 182 54.96 -106.72 -40.84
N VAL A 183 55.12 -105.41 -41.00
CA VAL A 183 55.39 -104.43 -39.94
C VAL A 183 54.28 -103.38 -39.81
N GLY A 184 54.21 -102.68 -38.67
CA GLY A 184 53.10 -101.77 -38.36
C GLY A 184 53.08 -100.49 -39.21
N CYS A 185 54.25 -99.88 -39.43
CA CYS A 185 54.48 -98.75 -40.32
C CYS A 185 55.95 -98.68 -40.74
N LEU A 186 56.24 -98.01 -41.85
CA LEU A 186 57.58 -97.63 -42.32
C LEU A 186 57.74 -96.12 -42.49
N VAL A 187 56.63 -95.39 -42.69
CA VAL A 187 56.54 -93.92 -42.74
C VAL A 187 55.25 -93.43 -42.08
N ASP A 188 55.18 -92.13 -41.76
CA ASP A 188 54.00 -91.52 -41.12
C ASP A 188 52.71 -91.64 -41.95
N ASP A 189 52.82 -91.64 -43.28
CA ASP A 189 51.68 -91.85 -44.19
C ASP A 189 51.01 -93.23 -44.02
N ASP A 190 51.71 -94.22 -43.44
CA ASP A 190 51.15 -95.55 -43.12
C ASP A 190 50.25 -95.50 -41.87
N CYS A 191 50.31 -94.43 -41.08
CA CYS A 191 49.60 -94.24 -39.81
C CYS A 191 48.34 -93.36 -39.97
N PRO A 192 47.12 -93.92 -40.00
CA PRO A 192 45.90 -93.12 -40.24
C PRO A 192 45.54 -92.19 -39.06
N ARG A 193 46.23 -92.32 -37.93
CA ARG A 193 46.16 -91.48 -36.72
C ARG A 193 47.52 -91.56 -36.01
N GLY A 194 48.15 -90.42 -35.75
CA GLY A 194 49.48 -90.36 -35.13
C GLY A 194 50.61 -90.38 -36.15
N VAL A 195 51.84 -90.57 -35.67
CA VAL A 195 53.09 -90.64 -36.44
C VAL A 195 53.73 -92.04 -36.30
N CYS A 196 54.64 -92.40 -37.20
CA CYS A 196 55.31 -93.70 -37.16
C CYS A 196 56.55 -93.63 -36.26
N ASP A 197 56.54 -94.34 -35.13
CA ASP A 197 57.76 -94.54 -34.33
C ASP A 197 58.68 -95.51 -35.09
N PRO A 198 59.87 -95.09 -35.56
CA PRO A 198 60.77 -95.94 -36.33
C PRO A 198 61.37 -97.10 -35.50
N VAL A 199 61.23 -97.10 -34.17
CA VAL A 199 61.63 -98.20 -33.28
C VAL A 199 60.61 -98.34 -32.15
N PRO A 200 59.40 -98.86 -32.45
CA PRO A 200 59.34 -100.25 -32.90
C PRO A 200 58.54 -100.49 -34.21
N GLN A 201 58.58 -99.55 -35.16
CA GLN A 201 57.82 -99.62 -36.43
C GLN A 201 56.30 -99.71 -36.20
N ALA A 202 55.79 -98.82 -35.34
CA ALA A 202 54.40 -98.76 -34.93
C ALA A 202 53.89 -97.32 -34.78
N CYS A 203 52.60 -97.11 -35.00
CA CYS A 203 51.97 -95.79 -34.92
C CYS A 203 51.76 -95.33 -33.48
N VAL A 204 52.22 -94.14 -33.13
CA VAL A 204 52.16 -93.53 -31.79
C VAL A 204 51.52 -92.13 -31.82
N GLY A 205 51.13 -91.59 -30.67
CA GLY A 205 50.39 -90.32 -30.60
C GLY A 205 51.25 -89.09 -30.90
N CYS A 206 52.48 -89.07 -30.38
CA CYS A 206 53.53 -88.09 -30.66
C CYS A 206 54.91 -88.71 -30.40
N VAL A 207 55.95 -88.13 -30.99
CA VAL A 207 57.38 -88.41 -30.74
C VAL A 207 58.09 -87.14 -30.24
N ASP A 208 57.70 -85.95 -30.71
CA ASP A 208 58.10 -84.67 -30.14
C ASP A 208 56.97 -83.62 -30.11
N ASP A 209 57.22 -82.46 -29.52
CA ASP A 209 56.22 -81.42 -29.27
C ASP A 209 55.64 -80.80 -30.55
N ALA A 210 56.32 -80.93 -31.70
CA ALA A 210 55.79 -80.46 -32.98
C ALA A 210 54.59 -81.30 -33.47
N ASP A 211 54.42 -82.52 -32.97
CA ASP A 211 53.25 -83.37 -33.19
C ASP A 211 52.01 -82.90 -32.40
N CYS A 212 52.19 -82.00 -31.42
CA CYS A 212 51.19 -81.58 -30.45
C CYS A 212 50.70 -80.13 -30.68
N PRO A 213 49.68 -79.90 -31.56
CA PRO A 213 49.19 -78.57 -31.89
C PRO A 213 48.34 -77.95 -30.76
N GLY A 214 49.02 -77.47 -29.70
CA GLY A 214 48.42 -76.87 -28.51
C GLY A 214 48.70 -77.63 -27.21
N GLY A 215 49.90 -78.23 -27.08
CA GLY A 215 50.34 -78.94 -25.88
C GLY A 215 51.76 -79.47 -26.05
N VAL A 216 52.21 -80.28 -25.09
CA VAL A 216 53.55 -80.87 -25.01
C VAL A 216 53.44 -82.39 -25.21
N CYS A 217 54.43 -83.05 -25.80
CA CYS A 217 54.45 -84.50 -25.88
C CYS A 217 55.02 -85.09 -24.57
N ASP A 218 54.29 -85.97 -23.88
CA ASP A 218 54.90 -86.76 -22.78
C ASP A 218 55.64 -87.97 -23.37
N PRO A 219 57.00 -87.98 -23.40
CA PRO A 219 57.78 -89.05 -23.99
C PRO A 219 57.69 -90.37 -23.20
N SER A 220 57.07 -90.36 -22.02
CA SER A 220 56.84 -91.55 -21.18
C SER A 220 55.66 -92.40 -21.67
N VAL A 221 54.73 -91.79 -22.40
CA VAL A 221 53.45 -92.39 -22.84
C VAL A 221 53.08 -92.09 -24.30
N GLN A 222 53.87 -91.27 -25.00
CA GLN A 222 53.73 -90.95 -26.44
C GLN A 222 52.35 -90.38 -26.78
N ILE A 223 51.84 -89.48 -25.93
CA ILE A 223 50.61 -88.71 -26.12
C ILE A 223 50.83 -87.23 -25.75
N CYS A 224 50.07 -86.34 -26.39
CA CYS A 224 50.06 -84.92 -26.07
C CYS A 224 49.30 -84.65 -24.77
N VAL A 225 49.83 -83.75 -23.95
CA VAL A 225 49.26 -83.21 -22.70
C VAL A 225 49.26 -81.69 -22.73
N GLU A 226 48.54 -81.01 -21.83
CA GLU A 226 48.46 -79.54 -21.86
C GLU A 226 49.72 -78.88 -21.26
N CYS A 227 50.24 -79.42 -20.14
CA CYS A 227 51.49 -78.97 -19.53
C CYS A 227 52.25 -80.12 -18.84
N LEU A 228 53.57 -79.93 -18.67
CA LEU A 228 54.48 -80.73 -17.86
C LEU A 228 55.22 -79.88 -16.81
N ASP A 229 55.46 -78.59 -17.08
CA ASP A 229 55.79 -77.58 -16.07
C ASP A 229 55.13 -76.22 -16.36
N ASP A 230 55.27 -75.27 -15.43
CA ASP A 230 54.59 -73.95 -15.48
C ASP A 230 55.03 -73.11 -16.71
N GLY A 231 56.17 -73.43 -17.32
CA GLY A 231 56.65 -72.79 -18.55
C GLY A 231 55.87 -73.17 -19.81
N ASP A 232 55.05 -74.22 -19.76
CA ASP A 232 54.12 -74.61 -20.82
C ASP A 232 52.79 -73.83 -20.72
N CYS A 233 52.49 -73.30 -19.53
CA CYS A 233 51.25 -72.59 -19.21
C CYS A 233 51.30 -71.10 -19.58
N SER A 234 50.16 -70.41 -19.52
CA SER A 234 50.01 -69.02 -19.97
C SER A 234 48.72 -68.36 -19.46
N ASP A 235 48.71 -67.03 -19.36
CA ASP A 235 47.56 -66.24 -18.90
C ASP A 235 46.24 -66.67 -19.61
N PRO A 236 45.14 -66.94 -18.86
CA PRO A 236 44.92 -66.64 -17.45
C PRO A 236 45.22 -67.80 -16.47
N LEU A 237 45.91 -68.87 -16.90
CA LEU A 237 46.19 -70.06 -16.10
C LEU A 237 47.71 -70.31 -16.07
N PRO A 238 48.47 -69.65 -15.16
CA PRO A 238 49.94 -69.62 -15.20
C PRO A 238 50.64 -70.84 -14.58
N ALA A 239 49.97 -71.65 -13.76
CA ALA A 239 50.58 -72.77 -13.02
C ALA A 239 50.15 -74.14 -13.59
N CYS A 240 51.01 -75.15 -13.54
CA CYS A 240 50.73 -76.50 -14.04
C CYS A 240 50.43 -77.51 -12.91
N ASP A 241 49.21 -78.06 -12.84
CA ASP A 241 48.99 -79.24 -11.99
C ASP A 241 49.55 -80.49 -12.68
N THR A 242 50.81 -80.79 -12.38
CA THR A 242 51.58 -81.99 -12.79
C THR A 242 50.98 -83.34 -12.34
N LYS A 243 49.78 -83.37 -11.74
CA LYS A 243 48.96 -84.58 -11.52
C LYS A 243 47.76 -84.68 -12.46
N ALA A 244 47.27 -83.55 -12.97
CA ALA A 244 46.20 -83.46 -13.97
C ALA A 244 46.75 -83.29 -15.39
N ASN A 245 48.00 -82.83 -15.52
CA ASN A 245 48.67 -82.38 -16.73
C ASN A 245 47.87 -81.28 -17.46
N ALA A 246 47.38 -80.33 -16.66
CA ALA A 246 46.50 -79.22 -17.06
C ALA A 246 46.89 -77.92 -16.34
N CYS A 247 46.70 -76.79 -17.01
CA CYS A 247 47.00 -75.47 -16.44
C CYS A 247 45.89 -74.99 -15.51
N VAL A 248 46.25 -74.31 -14.42
CA VAL A 248 45.36 -73.80 -13.37
C VAL A 248 45.71 -72.35 -13.00
N GLY A 249 44.80 -71.66 -12.29
CA GLY A 249 44.98 -70.26 -11.92
C GLY A 249 46.07 -70.06 -10.86
N CYS A 250 46.15 -70.96 -9.87
CA CYS A 250 47.22 -71.01 -8.88
C CYS A 250 47.28 -72.38 -8.18
N LEU A 251 48.42 -72.64 -7.54
CA LEU A 251 48.67 -73.74 -6.59
C LEU A 251 49.18 -73.22 -5.24
N ASP A 252 49.91 -72.10 -5.21
CA ASP A 252 50.14 -71.28 -4.01
C ASP A 252 50.17 -69.76 -4.31
N ASP A 253 50.26 -68.94 -3.26
CA ASP A 253 50.22 -67.47 -3.37
C ASP A 253 51.33 -66.88 -4.26
N GLY A 254 52.42 -67.63 -4.50
CA GLY A 254 53.52 -67.25 -5.38
C GLY A 254 53.15 -67.23 -6.87
N ASP A 255 52.06 -67.91 -7.26
CA ASP A 255 51.49 -67.87 -8.61
C ASP A 255 50.62 -66.63 -8.83
N CYS A 256 50.19 -65.98 -7.73
CA CYS A 256 49.24 -64.87 -7.72
C CYS A 256 49.93 -63.50 -7.70
N GLY A 257 49.20 -62.46 -8.12
CA GLY A 257 49.75 -61.10 -8.16
C GLY A 257 48.83 -60.05 -8.77
N GLY A 258 49.16 -58.79 -8.50
CA GLY A 258 48.29 -57.66 -8.85
C GLY A 258 47.20 -57.46 -7.78
N PRO A 259 45.92 -57.29 -8.15
CA PRO A 259 44.82 -57.07 -7.21
C PRO A 259 44.36 -58.35 -6.49
N THR A 260 44.77 -59.53 -6.94
CA THR A 260 44.43 -60.82 -6.34
C THR A 260 45.72 -61.54 -5.95
N PRO A 261 46.27 -61.30 -4.73
CA PRO A 261 47.56 -61.82 -4.31
C PRO A 261 47.50 -63.14 -3.52
N VAL A 262 46.30 -63.64 -3.19
CA VAL A 262 46.09 -64.88 -2.40
C VAL A 262 45.57 -65.98 -3.30
N CYS A 263 46.05 -67.21 -3.15
CA CYS A 263 45.51 -68.37 -3.86
C CYS A 263 44.43 -69.08 -3.03
N ASP A 264 43.24 -69.33 -3.59
CA ASP A 264 42.32 -70.31 -3.01
C ASP A 264 42.63 -71.71 -3.57
N PRO A 265 43.22 -72.63 -2.78
CA PRO A 265 43.59 -73.97 -3.23
C PRO A 265 42.39 -74.92 -3.42
N THR A 266 41.16 -74.47 -3.12
CA THR A 266 39.93 -75.24 -3.30
C THR A 266 39.26 -74.98 -4.66
N VAL A 267 39.44 -73.79 -5.23
CA VAL A 267 38.99 -73.43 -6.59
C VAL A 267 40.14 -73.21 -7.59
N GLN A 268 41.39 -73.22 -7.13
CA GLN A 268 42.62 -73.04 -7.93
C GLN A 268 42.64 -71.70 -8.70
N LEU A 269 42.21 -70.63 -8.02
CA LEU A 269 42.08 -69.28 -8.56
C LEU A 269 42.64 -68.27 -7.54
N CYS A 270 43.26 -67.19 -8.05
CA CYS A 270 43.67 -66.08 -7.21
C CYS A 270 42.46 -65.21 -6.80
N VAL A 271 42.41 -64.86 -5.52
CA VAL A 271 41.42 -63.98 -4.88
C VAL A 271 42.12 -62.79 -4.20
N GLU A 272 41.36 -61.78 -3.75
CA GLU A 272 41.94 -60.64 -3.04
C GLU A 272 42.29 -61.01 -1.59
N CYS A 273 41.40 -61.73 -0.90
CA CYS A 273 41.61 -62.19 0.47
C CYS A 273 40.96 -63.56 0.75
N LEU A 274 41.43 -64.24 1.81
CA LEU A 274 40.71 -65.34 2.46
C LEU A 274 40.41 -65.05 3.94
N SER A 275 40.95 -63.94 4.45
CA SER A 275 40.80 -63.43 5.81
C SER A 275 41.13 -61.94 5.87
N GLY A 276 40.64 -61.23 6.90
CA GLY A 276 41.03 -59.83 7.16
C GLY A 276 42.52 -59.63 7.53
N ALA A 277 43.33 -60.69 7.58
CA ALA A 277 44.79 -60.58 7.72
C ALA A 277 45.50 -60.35 6.36
N ASP A 278 44.79 -60.61 5.26
CA ASP A 278 45.29 -60.43 3.88
C ASP A 278 44.96 -59.01 3.37
N CYS A 279 43.93 -58.38 3.94
CA CYS A 279 43.45 -57.04 3.67
C CYS A 279 44.28 -55.92 4.34
N SER A 280 44.03 -54.65 3.98
CA SER A 280 44.81 -53.50 4.48
C SER A 280 44.11 -52.16 4.25
N GLU A 281 44.37 -51.20 5.15
CA GLU A 281 43.88 -49.81 5.09
C GLU A 281 43.89 -49.20 3.66
N PRO A 282 42.75 -48.68 3.16
CA PRO A 282 41.52 -48.33 3.89
C PRO A 282 40.46 -49.44 3.98
N THR A 283 40.73 -50.66 3.51
CA THR A 283 39.79 -51.78 3.54
C THR A 283 40.38 -52.95 4.34
N PRO A 284 40.20 -52.98 5.68
CA PRO A 284 40.80 -53.99 6.56
C PRO A 284 39.97 -55.27 6.74
N VAL A 285 38.71 -55.30 6.27
CA VAL A 285 37.80 -56.44 6.40
C VAL A 285 37.83 -57.26 5.10
N CYS A 286 37.58 -58.57 5.19
CA CYS A 286 37.48 -59.47 4.04
C CYS A 286 36.06 -60.03 3.99
N ASP A 287 35.33 -59.85 2.88
CA ASP A 287 34.02 -60.47 2.70
C ASP A 287 34.18 -61.95 2.31
N PRO A 288 33.70 -62.92 3.13
CA PRO A 288 33.86 -64.34 2.86
C PRO A 288 32.87 -64.89 1.81
N SER A 289 32.02 -64.04 1.21
CA SER A 289 31.04 -64.41 0.20
C SER A 289 31.49 -64.13 -1.24
N ASP A 290 32.36 -63.14 -1.46
CA ASP A 290 32.98 -62.85 -2.76
C ASP A 290 34.53 -62.78 -2.75
N SER A 291 35.16 -62.84 -1.58
CA SER A 291 36.62 -62.83 -1.37
C SER A 291 37.32 -61.51 -1.72
N THR A 292 36.63 -60.38 -1.52
CA THR A 292 37.14 -59.00 -1.67
C THR A 292 37.42 -58.32 -0.33
N CYS A 293 38.26 -57.28 -0.33
CA CYS A 293 38.56 -56.47 0.85
C CYS A 293 37.66 -55.22 0.96
N THR A 294 36.82 -55.18 2.00
CA THR A 294 35.85 -54.12 2.31
C THR A 294 36.29 -53.25 3.50
N GLY A 295 35.64 -52.10 3.71
CA GLY A 295 35.91 -51.21 4.84
C GLY A 295 35.30 -51.73 6.14
N CYS A 296 34.07 -52.25 6.06
CA CYS A 296 33.33 -52.87 7.17
C CYS A 296 32.23 -53.81 6.64
N LEU A 297 31.76 -54.71 7.50
CA LEU A 297 30.56 -55.55 7.26
C LEU A 297 29.52 -55.40 8.37
N ASP A 298 29.92 -55.02 9.60
CA ASP A 298 29.03 -54.47 10.63
C ASP A 298 29.73 -53.40 11.50
N ASP A 299 28.97 -52.72 12.37
CA ASP A 299 29.45 -51.62 13.21
C ASP A 299 30.61 -52.01 14.15
N ALA A 300 30.81 -53.30 14.43
CA ALA A 300 31.89 -53.77 15.29
C ALA A 300 33.26 -53.85 14.56
N ASP A 301 33.27 -53.75 13.23
CA ASP A 301 34.49 -53.49 12.45
C ASP A 301 34.94 -52.01 12.56
N CYS A 302 33.98 -51.12 12.84
CA CYS A 302 34.16 -49.67 12.84
C CYS A 302 34.64 -49.10 14.20
N SER A 303 35.20 -47.89 14.18
CA SER A 303 35.73 -47.25 15.39
C SER A 303 35.87 -45.73 15.29
N GLU A 304 35.85 -45.07 16.45
CA GLU A 304 35.97 -43.62 16.63
C GLU A 304 37.06 -42.96 15.76
N PRO A 305 36.74 -41.95 14.93
CA PRO A 305 35.54 -41.11 14.96
C PRO A 305 34.38 -41.58 14.05
N THR A 306 34.45 -42.77 13.48
CA THR A 306 33.45 -43.31 12.53
C THR A 306 32.98 -44.68 13.02
N PRO A 307 31.99 -44.75 13.94
CA PRO A 307 31.60 -45.97 14.63
C PRO A 307 30.50 -46.79 13.94
N VAL A 308 29.91 -46.31 12.84
CA VAL A 308 28.80 -46.97 12.13
C VAL A 308 29.26 -47.51 10.79
N CYS A 309 28.76 -48.66 10.35
CA CYS A 309 29.04 -49.20 9.02
C CYS A 309 27.94 -48.83 8.01
N ASP A 310 28.28 -48.10 6.95
CA ASP A 310 27.37 -47.93 5.82
C ASP A 310 27.32 -49.23 5.00
N LEU A 311 26.28 -50.05 5.23
CA LEU A 311 26.07 -51.33 4.55
C LEU A 311 25.74 -51.23 3.04
N VAL A 312 25.80 -50.02 2.44
CA VAL A 312 25.65 -49.78 1.00
C VAL A 312 26.93 -49.20 0.39
N ALA A 313 27.74 -48.48 1.16
CA ALA A 313 29.05 -47.98 0.76
C ALA A 313 30.24 -48.87 1.21
N GLU A 314 30.00 -49.82 2.11
CA GLU A 314 30.98 -50.75 2.70
C GLU A 314 32.15 -50.03 3.42
N VAL A 315 31.84 -48.88 4.03
CA VAL A 315 32.79 -47.95 4.66
C VAL A 315 32.26 -47.47 6.02
N CYS A 316 33.17 -47.30 6.99
CA CYS A 316 32.84 -46.73 8.28
C CYS A 316 32.56 -45.22 8.19
N VAL A 317 31.45 -44.80 8.78
CA VAL A 317 30.91 -43.43 8.77
C VAL A 317 30.60 -42.94 10.18
N GLY A 318 30.31 -41.65 10.34
CA GLY A 318 29.87 -41.07 11.62
C GLY A 318 28.44 -41.47 11.98
N CYS A 319 27.55 -41.56 10.98
CA CYS A 319 26.16 -41.96 11.10
C CYS A 319 25.57 -42.38 9.73
N VAL A 320 24.46 -43.11 9.77
CA VAL A 320 23.58 -43.41 8.63
C VAL A 320 22.15 -42.91 8.90
N ASP A 321 21.68 -42.92 10.15
CA ASP A 321 20.47 -42.21 10.57
C ASP A 321 20.60 -41.55 11.96
N ASP A 322 19.61 -40.74 12.35
CA ASP A 322 19.61 -39.96 13.60
C ASP A 322 19.69 -40.84 14.86
N GLY A 323 19.37 -42.13 14.76
CA GLY A 323 19.48 -43.11 15.85
C GLY A 323 20.94 -43.46 16.22
N ASP A 324 21.89 -43.20 15.33
CA ASP A 324 23.34 -43.28 15.60
C ASP A 324 23.81 -42.06 16.41
N CYS A 325 23.15 -40.93 16.20
CA CYS A 325 23.55 -39.63 16.71
C CYS A 325 23.09 -39.36 18.15
N ASN A 326 23.84 -38.51 18.85
CA ASN A 326 23.72 -38.32 20.29
C ASN A 326 24.09 -36.87 20.67
N GLU A 327 23.40 -36.33 21.68
CA GLU A 327 23.68 -35.04 22.34
C GLU A 327 25.18 -34.76 22.54
N PRO A 328 25.74 -33.65 22.02
CA PRO A 328 25.06 -32.43 21.54
C PRO A 328 24.89 -32.36 20.01
N THR A 329 24.91 -33.47 19.28
CA THR A 329 24.70 -33.52 17.83
C THR A 329 23.74 -34.67 17.51
N PRO A 330 22.41 -34.44 17.56
CA PRO A 330 21.41 -35.50 17.50
C PRO A 330 20.93 -35.86 16.09
N VAL A 331 21.31 -35.12 15.04
CA VAL A 331 20.85 -35.31 13.67
C VAL A 331 21.98 -35.86 12.80
N CYS A 332 21.69 -36.75 11.86
CA CYS A 332 22.67 -37.21 10.87
C CYS A 332 22.58 -36.39 9.57
N ASP A 333 23.67 -35.75 9.12
CA ASP A 333 23.73 -35.19 7.77
C ASP A 333 24.11 -36.31 6.77
N PRO A 334 23.20 -36.78 5.90
CA PRO A 334 23.45 -37.89 4.98
C PRO A 334 24.36 -37.50 3.80
N THR A 335 24.76 -36.23 3.68
CA THR A 335 25.66 -35.74 2.62
C THR A 335 27.12 -35.69 3.04
N VAL A 336 27.40 -35.56 4.35
CA VAL A 336 28.76 -35.66 4.92
C VAL A 336 28.95 -36.87 5.83
N GLN A 337 27.87 -37.60 6.15
CA GLN A 337 27.83 -38.82 6.97
C GLN A 337 28.45 -38.62 8.37
N LEU A 338 28.09 -37.49 8.99
CA LEU A 338 28.52 -37.06 10.33
C LEU A 338 27.30 -36.55 11.11
N CYS A 339 27.33 -36.75 12.43
CA CYS A 339 26.34 -36.14 13.32
C CYS A 339 26.56 -34.62 13.42
N VAL A 340 25.46 -33.89 13.32
CA VAL A 340 25.36 -32.43 13.40
C VAL A 340 24.27 -32.04 14.41
N ASP A 341 24.17 -30.74 14.71
CA ASP A 341 23.08 -30.21 15.54
C ASP A 341 21.75 -30.22 14.76
N CYS A 342 21.83 -29.83 13.47
CA CYS A 342 20.69 -29.69 12.56
C CYS A 342 21.10 -29.83 11.08
N VAL A 343 20.11 -30.16 10.24
CA VAL A 343 20.18 -30.14 8.76
C VAL A 343 19.10 -29.21 8.18
N ASP A 344 17.93 -29.10 8.82
CA ASP A 344 16.95 -28.03 8.55
C ASP A 344 16.27 -27.48 9.82
N ASP A 345 15.51 -26.39 9.68
CA ASP A 345 14.86 -25.68 10.81
C ASP A 345 13.86 -26.56 11.60
N GLY A 346 13.43 -27.70 11.04
CA GLY A 346 12.59 -28.69 11.71
C GLY A 346 13.30 -29.48 12.81
N ASP A 347 14.64 -29.51 12.79
CA ASP A 347 15.47 -30.11 13.82
C ASP A 347 15.63 -29.18 15.03
N CYS A 348 15.68 -27.88 14.78
CA CYS A 348 15.92 -26.83 15.78
C CYS A 348 14.68 -26.54 16.65
N THR A 349 14.91 -26.16 17.90
CA THR A 349 13.82 -25.89 18.87
C THR A 349 14.16 -24.75 19.82
N ALA A 350 13.14 -23.97 20.19
CA ALA A 350 13.30 -22.76 21.01
C ALA A 350 14.14 -23.01 22.30
N PRO A 351 15.15 -22.17 22.58
CA PRO A 351 15.28 -20.78 22.11
C PRO A 351 15.77 -20.59 20.67
N ASP A 352 16.52 -21.54 20.11
CA ASP A 352 17.22 -21.39 18.82
C ASP A 352 16.50 -22.20 17.72
N PRO A 353 15.70 -21.60 16.80
CA PRO A 353 14.79 -22.32 15.92
C PRO A 353 15.23 -22.38 14.45
N VAL A 354 16.38 -21.83 14.08
CA VAL A 354 16.88 -21.76 12.69
C VAL A 354 18.17 -22.56 12.57
N CYS A 355 18.35 -23.31 11.49
CA CYS A 355 19.59 -24.06 11.25
C CYS A 355 20.57 -23.26 10.37
N ASP A 356 21.79 -22.99 10.85
CA ASP A 356 22.86 -22.42 10.00
C ASP A 356 23.44 -23.50 9.08
N PRO A 357 23.22 -23.45 7.74
CA PRO A 357 23.71 -24.45 6.80
C PRO A 357 25.23 -24.37 6.55
N THR A 358 25.94 -23.44 7.22
CA THR A 358 27.41 -23.27 7.10
C THR A 358 28.18 -23.70 8.35
N SER A 359 27.54 -23.76 9.51
CA SER A 359 28.11 -24.33 10.75
C SER A 359 27.43 -25.60 11.23
N SER A 360 26.24 -25.91 10.71
CA SER A 360 25.36 -27.02 11.13
C SER A 360 25.04 -26.98 12.63
N THR A 361 24.75 -25.76 13.13
CA THR A 361 24.30 -25.46 14.50
C THR A 361 22.98 -24.69 14.49
N CYS A 362 22.14 -24.93 15.50
CA CYS A 362 20.93 -24.16 15.70
C CYS A 362 21.26 -22.76 16.23
N VAL A 363 20.62 -21.75 15.67
CA VAL A 363 20.78 -20.33 16.00
C VAL A 363 19.41 -19.66 16.13
N GLU A 364 19.37 -18.46 16.71
CA GLU A 364 18.12 -17.70 16.86
C GLU A 364 17.65 -17.11 15.51
N CYS A 365 18.59 -16.72 14.64
CA CYS A 365 18.33 -16.14 13.32
C CYS A 365 19.53 -16.19 12.35
N LEU A 366 19.23 -16.06 11.06
CA LEU A 366 20.18 -15.81 9.97
C LEU A 366 19.81 -14.55 9.16
N ASP A 367 18.52 -14.23 9.02
CA ASP A 367 18.04 -12.94 8.50
C ASP A 367 16.82 -12.39 9.28
N ASP A 368 16.43 -11.16 8.98
CA ASP A 368 15.37 -10.43 9.72
C ASP A 368 13.98 -11.08 9.60
N GLY A 369 13.78 -11.98 8.64
CA GLY A 369 12.56 -12.77 8.48
C GLY A 369 12.39 -13.88 9.53
N ASP A 370 13.49 -14.29 10.18
CA ASP A 370 13.49 -15.29 11.25
C ASP A 370 12.99 -14.71 12.57
N CYS A 371 13.28 -13.43 12.82
CA CYS A 371 12.93 -12.73 14.05
C CYS A 371 11.43 -12.33 14.05
N PRO A 372 10.57 -12.92 14.91
CA PRO A 372 9.14 -12.57 14.95
C PRO A 372 8.88 -11.17 15.53
N VAL A 373 9.90 -10.58 16.18
CA VAL A 373 10.01 -9.19 16.63
C VAL A 373 11.49 -8.82 16.51
N GLY A 374 11.81 -7.65 15.94
CA GLY A 374 13.18 -7.16 15.81
C GLY A 374 13.86 -7.53 14.48
N VAL A 375 15.19 -7.57 14.50
CA VAL A 375 16.12 -7.80 13.38
C VAL A 375 17.25 -8.74 13.81
N CYS A 376 17.99 -9.32 12.86
CA CYS A 376 19.01 -10.31 13.16
C CYS A 376 20.43 -9.70 13.29
N ASP A 377 21.07 -9.84 14.47
CA ASP A 377 22.49 -9.50 14.65
C ASP A 377 23.38 -10.62 14.08
N VAL A 378 23.42 -10.73 12.75
CA VAL A 378 24.13 -11.79 11.99
C VAL A 378 25.57 -12.08 12.49
N PRO A 379 26.39 -11.09 12.92
CA PRO A 379 27.68 -11.34 13.60
C PRO A 379 27.67 -12.23 14.85
N VAL A 380 26.53 -12.35 15.56
CA VAL A 380 26.34 -13.16 16.77
C VAL A 380 25.11 -14.07 16.74
N THR A 381 24.35 -14.06 15.65
CA THR A 381 23.18 -14.91 15.34
C THR A 381 22.09 -14.91 16.41
N THR A 382 21.80 -13.73 16.96
CA THR A 382 20.71 -13.49 17.93
C THR A 382 19.72 -12.44 17.41
N CYS A 383 18.43 -12.62 17.71
CA CYS A 383 17.41 -11.61 17.45
C CYS A 383 17.52 -10.47 18.45
N VAL A 384 17.53 -9.24 17.96
CA VAL A 384 17.60 -8.02 18.75
C VAL A 384 16.53 -7.04 18.29
N GLU A 385 16.12 -6.07 19.11
CA GLU A 385 15.04 -5.17 18.70
C GLU A 385 15.46 -4.23 17.56
N CYS A 386 16.76 -3.89 17.48
CA CYS A 386 17.33 -3.02 16.46
C CYS A 386 18.85 -3.18 16.32
N LEU A 387 19.37 -2.73 15.18
CA LEU A 387 20.79 -2.50 14.87
C LEU A 387 21.05 -1.10 14.29
N VAL A 388 20.02 -0.49 13.68
CA VAL A 388 20.00 0.89 13.17
C VAL A 388 18.66 1.57 13.49
N ASP A 389 18.60 2.89 13.39
CA ASP A 389 17.41 3.67 13.74
C ASP A 389 16.19 3.38 12.83
N ASP A 390 16.44 2.99 11.57
CA ASP A 390 15.38 2.57 10.62
C ASP A 390 14.61 1.31 11.10
N ASP A 391 15.18 0.52 12.02
CA ASP A 391 14.54 -0.66 12.61
C ASP A 391 13.50 -0.28 13.69
N CYS A 392 13.62 0.92 14.26
CA CYS A 392 12.76 1.42 15.34
C CYS A 392 11.64 2.31 14.78
N PRO A 393 10.41 1.79 14.54
CA PRO A 393 9.31 2.60 13.98
C PRO A 393 8.79 3.71 14.91
N MET A 394 9.29 3.77 16.16
CA MET A 394 8.98 4.74 17.21
C MET A 394 10.23 4.94 18.08
N GLY A 395 11.19 5.76 17.65
CA GLY A 395 12.40 6.08 18.41
C GLY A 395 13.69 5.93 17.60
N VAL A 396 14.78 5.58 18.29
CA VAL A 396 16.12 5.33 17.75
C VAL A 396 16.71 4.07 18.39
N CYS A 397 17.76 3.50 17.81
CA CYS A 397 18.38 2.29 18.32
C CYS A 397 19.50 2.61 19.33
N ASP A 398 19.54 1.95 20.49
CA ASP A 398 20.72 1.97 21.37
C ASP A 398 21.74 0.89 20.93
N PRO A 399 22.84 1.23 20.21
CA PRO A 399 23.84 0.26 19.76
C PRO A 399 24.75 -0.27 20.89
N GLY A 400 24.51 0.14 22.13
CA GLY A 400 25.10 -0.45 23.34
C GLY A 400 24.21 -1.48 24.03
N ALA A 401 22.92 -1.56 23.67
CA ALA A 401 21.92 -2.44 24.27
C ALA A 401 21.13 -3.28 23.25
N ASN A 402 21.17 -2.92 21.96
CA ASN A 402 20.40 -3.47 20.84
C ASN A 402 18.87 -3.48 21.11
N VAL A 403 18.39 -2.39 21.70
CA VAL A 403 17.01 -2.15 22.16
C VAL A 403 16.50 -0.83 21.58
N CYS A 404 15.24 -0.78 21.16
CA CYS A 404 14.64 0.47 20.68
C CYS A 404 14.32 1.41 21.86
N VAL A 405 14.82 2.62 21.81
CA VAL A 405 14.64 3.65 22.85
C VAL A 405 14.00 4.90 22.26
N GLY A 406 13.37 5.73 23.10
CA GLY A 406 12.71 6.95 22.63
C GLY A 406 13.68 8.00 22.08
N CYS A 407 14.90 8.03 22.60
CA CYS A 407 16.00 8.93 22.21
C CYS A 407 17.34 8.49 22.82
N LEU A 408 18.44 9.01 22.28
CA LEU A 408 19.80 8.95 22.82
C LEU A 408 20.44 10.34 22.98
N ASP A 409 20.06 11.31 22.16
CA ASP A 409 20.31 12.74 22.39
C ASP A 409 19.13 13.63 21.94
N ASP A 410 19.22 14.94 22.20
CA ASP A 410 18.13 15.89 21.96
C ASP A 410 17.79 16.06 20.47
N GLY A 411 18.69 15.67 19.57
CA GLY A 411 18.46 15.65 18.12
C GLY A 411 17.44 14.60 17.67
N ASP A 412 17.22 13.56 18.48
CA ASP A 412 16.22 12.51 18.22
C ASP A 412 14.80 12.97 18.55
N CYS A 413 14.66 14.04 19.34
CA CYS A 413 13.38 14.55 19.82
C CYS A 413 12.89 15.72 18.94
N PRO A 414 11.96 15.51 17.98
CA PRO A 414 11.49 16.58 17.09
C PRO A 414 10.69 17.68 17.80
N MET A 415 10.25 17.44 19.04
CA MET A 415 9.81 18.46 20.00
C MET A 415 10.25 18.00 21.40
N GLY A 416 11.04 18.81 22.10
CA GLY A 416 11.55 18.51 23.44
C GLY A 416 13.02 18.08 23.46
N VAL A 417 13.41 17.36 24.51
CA VAL A 417 14.79 16.93 24.83
C VAL A 417 14.81 15.50 25.36
N CYS A 418 15.98 14.87 25.42
CA CYS A 418 16.11 13.46 25.81
C CYS A 418 16.41 13.27 27.31
N ASP A 419 15.50 12.62 28.05
CA ASP A 419 15.82 12.16 29.41
C ASP A 419 16.76 10.95 29.36
N LEU A 420 18.06 11.21 29.41
CA LEU A 420 19.12 10.18 29.49
C LEU A 420 19.05 9.29 30.76
N GLY A 421 18.11 9.56 31.68
CA GLY A 421 17.78 8.70 32.82
C GLY A 421 16.69 7.66 32.52
N THR A 422 15.88 7.85 31.48
CA THR A 422 14.79 6.94 31.08
C THR A 422 14.77 6.58 29.57
N ASN A 423 15.61 7.25 28.77
CA ASN A 423 15.68 7.20 27.30
C ASN A 423 14.34 7.48 26.62
N VAL A 424 13.66 8.54 27.06
CA VAL A 424 12.36 9.00 26.55
C VAL A 424 12.42 10.49 26.22
N CYS A 425 11.91 10.90 25.06
CA CYS A 425 11.71 12.31 24.74
C CYS A 425 10.67 12.93 25.68
N VAL A 426 11.06 13.99 26.36
CA VAL A 426 10.22 14.79 27.25
C VAL A 426 10.17 16.24 26.75
N GLY A 427 9.15 17.00 27.15
CA GLY A 427 9.01 18.39 26.68
C GLY A 427 10.15 19.31 27.16
N CYS A 428 10.71 19.03 28.35
CA CYS A 428 11.84 19.74 28.95
C CYS A 428 12.44 18.94 30.12
N LEU A 429 13.66 19.32 30.52
CA LEU A 429 14.38 18.87 31.72
C LEU A 429 14.85 20.05 32.58
N ASP A 430 15.13 21.22 31.98
CA ASP A 430 15.17 22.51 32.66
C ASP A 430 14.61 23.66 31.79
N ASP A 431 14.52 24.87 32.36
CA ASP A 431 13.93 26.04 31.71
C ASP A 431 14.67 26.45 30.42
N GLY A 432 15.93 26.03 30.24
CA GLY A 432 16.73 26.28 29.04
C GLY A 432 16.26 25.50 27.80
N ASP A 433 15.47 24.45 27.98
CA ASP A 433 14.84 23.68 26.91
C ASP A 433 13.55 24.35 26.40
N CYS A 434 12.99 25.23 27.23
CA CYS A 434 11.72 25.89 27.02
C CYS A 434 11.85 27.23 26.28
N SER A 435 10.76 27.70 25.67
CA SER A 435 10.77 28.92 24.87
C SER A 435 9.41 29.61 24.79
N GLU A 436 9.44 30.93 24.60
CA GLU A 436 8.27 31.82 24.46
C GLU A 436 7.20 31.21 23.52
N PRO A 437 5.93 31.04 23.96
CA PRO A 437 5.28 31.66 25.12
C PRO A 437 5.21 30.76 26.38
N THR A 438 6.03 29.73 26.49
CA THR A 438 6.08 28.83 27.67
C THR A 438 7.55 28.62 28.09
N PRO A 439 8.14 29.52 28.87
CA PRO A 439 9.59 29.53 29.14
C PRO A 439 10.03 28.71 30.37
N VAL A 440 9.11 28.05 31.10
CA VAL A 440 9.42 27.35 32.37
C VAL A 440 9.15 25.85 32.24
N CYS A 441 9.99 25.01 32.83
CA CYS A 441 9.80 23.57 32.84
C CYS A 441 9.09 23.07 34.11
N ASP A 442 7.89 22.48 33.96
CA ASP A 442 7.28 21.72 35.07
C ASP A 442 7.97 20.35 35.21
N LEU A 443 8.89 20.25 36.17
CA LEU A 443 9.65 19.04 36.51
C LEU A 443 8.82 17.88 37.11
N PHE A 444 7.50 18.02 37.21
CA PHE A 444 6.58 16.94 37.60
C PHE A 444 5.84 16.32 36.40
N THR A 445 5.61 17.09 35.33
CA THR A 445 5.00 16.63 34.08
C THR A 445 5.98 16.53 32.91
N ASN A 446 7.18 17.11 33.06
CA ASN A 446 8.22 17.31 32.06
C ASN A 446 7.69 18.00 30.79
N THR A 447 6.95 19.10 30.98
CA THR A 447 6.36 19.92 29.92
C THR A 447 6.64 21.39 30.15
N CYS A 448 6.97 22.12 29.07
CA CYS A 448 7.04 23.57 29.13
C CYS A 448 5.66 24.17 29.44
N VAL A 449 5.65 25.10 30.39
CA VAL A 449 4.51 25.88 30.86
C VAL A 449 4.91 27.36 30.91
N ASP A 450 3.93 28.23 31.15
CA ASP A 450 4.19 29.66 31.36
C ASP A 450 4.86 29.89 32.73
N CYS A 451 4.37 29.16 33.75
CA CYS A 451 4.83 29.27 35.13
C CYS A 451 4.52 28.00 35.97
N VAL A 452 5.31 27.81 37.03
CA VAL A 452 5.02 26.91 38.17
C VAL A 452 4.88 27.66 39.50
N GLY A 453 5.10 28.97 39.52
CA GLY A 453 4.76 29.88 40.62
C GLY A 453 4.93 31.36 40.26
N ASP A 454 4.45 32.26 41.12
CA ASP A 454 4.40 33.72 40.86
C ASP A 454 5.77 34.37 40.61
N ALA A 455 6.87 33.69 40.97
CA ALA A 455 8.24 34.17 40.75
C ALA A 455 8.69 34.08 39.29
N ASP A 456 7.97 33.29 38.47
CA ASP A 456 8.24 33.08 37.06
C ASP A 456 7.56 34.16 36.20
N CYS A 457 6.44 34.68 36.70
CA CYS A 457 5.58 35.63 36.02
C CYS A 457 6.09 37.07 36.07
N GLY A 458 5.73 37.86 35.05
CA GLY A 458 6.14 39.26 34.90
C GLY A 458 4.98 40.20 34.59
N GLU A 459 5.19 41.49 34.82
CA GLU A 459 4.26 42.57 34.43
C GLU A 459 3.92 42.46 32.93
N PRO A 460 2.63 42.44 32.52
CA PRO A 460 1.45 42.87 33.28
C PRO A 460 0.62 41.73 33.90
N THR A 461 1.15 40.52 34.02
CA THR A 461 0.44 39.33 34.54
C THR A 461 1.28 38.63 35.61
N PRO A 462 1.37 39.17 36.84
CA PRO A 462 2.38 38.76 37.83
C PRO A 462 2.01 37.54 38.69
N VAL A 463 0.86 36.88 38.48
CA VAL A 463 0.38 35.77 39.31
C VAL A 463 0.33 34.47 38.50
N CYS A 464 0.80 33.36 39.06
CA CYS A 464 0.73 32.07 38.38
C CYS A 464 -0.56 31.31 38.71
N ASN A 465 -1.42 31.08 37.73
CA ASN A 465 -2.59 30.24 37.92
C ASN A 465 -2.21 28.74 37.89
N LEU A 466 -1.91 28.18 39.05
CA LEU A 466 -1.51 26.77 39.24
C LEU A 466 -2.56 25.73 38.81
N ALA A 467 -3.76 26.13 38.36
CA ALA A 467 -4.75 25.23 37.77
C ALA A 467 -4.68 25.15 36.23
N THR A 468 -4.01 26.11 35.59
CA THR A 468 -3.82 26.20 34.12
C THR A 468 -2.34 26.32 33.70
N SER A 469 -1.43 26.54 34.66
CA SER A 469 0.00 26.82 34.47
C SER A 469 0.28 27.99 33.51
N THR A 470 -0.55 29.02 33.63
CA THR A 470 -0.50 30.30 32.87
C THR A 470 -0.32 31.47 33.82
N CYS A 471 0.49 32.45 33.43
CA CYS A 471 0.56 33.75 34.11
C CYS A 471 -0.74 34.54 33.84
N VAL A 472 -1.27 35.14 34.89
CA VAL A 472 -2.50 35.94 34.89
C VAL A 472 -2.32 37.20 35.73
N ASP A 473 -3.24 38.14 35.63
CA ASP A 473 -3.22 39.35 36.46
C ASP A 473 -3.58 39.00 37.92
N CYS A 474 -4.55 38.10 38.10
CA CYS A 474 -5.01 37.66 39.41
C CYS A 474 -5.63 36.25 39.42
N VAL A 475 -5.65 35.61 40.59
CA VAL A 475 -6.52 34.47 40.90
C VAL A 475 -7.50 34.78 42.04
N SER A 476 -7.38 35.97 42.64
CA SER A 476 -8.19 36.47 43.74
C SER A 476 -8.15 38.00 43.82
N GLY A 477 -9.18 38.61 44.44
CA GLY A 477 -9.16 40.05 44.76
C GLY A 477 -8.16 40.48 45.85
N ALA A 478 -7.24 39.60 46.26
CA ALA A 478 -6.10 39.95 47.12
C ALA A 478 -4.83 40.27 46.31
N ASP A 479 -4.81 39.89 45.04
CA ASP A 479 -3.69 40.10 44.12
C ASP A 479 -3.80 41.48 43.45
N CYS A 480 -5.04 41.89 43.18
CA CYS A 480 -5.41 43.17 42.58
C CYS A 480 -5.15 44.39 43.47
N SER A 481 -5.06 45.58 42.84
CA SER A 481 -4.77 46.85 43.51
C SER A 481 -5.43 48.03 42.80
N GLU A 482 -5.66 49.12 43.55
CA GLU A 482 -6.16 50.41 43.04
C GLU A 482 -5.38 50.85 41.76
N PRO A 483 -6.05 51.14 40.62
CA PRO A 483 -7.46 51.48 40.49
C PRO A 483 -8.42 50.32 40.15
N THR A 484 -7.95 49.07 40.06
CA THR A 484 -8.78 47.90 39.67
C THR A 484 -8.74 46.83 40.76
N PRO A 485 -9.50 46.99 41.87
CA PRO A 485 -9.36 46.15 43.06
C PRO A 485 -10.08 44.79 43.00
N VAL A 486 -10.80 44.48 41.92
CA VAL A 486 -11.62 43.26 41.81
C VAL A 486 -11.00 42.30 40.80
N CYS A 487 -10.82 41.03 41.18
CA CYS A 487 -10.42 40.00 40.24
C CYS A 487 -11.65 39.38 39.56
N ASP A 488 -11.77 39.51 38.24
CA ASP A 488 -12.74 38.72 37.49
C ASP A 488 -12.21 37.29 37.28
N LEU A 489 -12.81 36.32 37.96
CA LEU A 489 -12.47 34.90 37.82
C LEU A 489 -12.91 34.28 36.48
N GLY A 490 -13.64 35.01 35.63
CA GLY A 490 -13.97 34.61 34.27
C GLY A 490 -12.83 34.87 33.27
N SER A 491 -12.12 35.99 33.42
CA SER A 491 -11.00 36.41 32.56
C SER A 491 -9.61 36.33 33.22
N ASN A 492 -9.53 36.23 34.55
CA ASN A 492 -8.32 36.34 35.37
C ASN A 492 -7.63 37.72 35.27
N LEU A 493 -8.42 38.77 35.08
CA LEU A 493 -8.01 40.17 34.97
C LEU A 493 -8.42 40.97 36.21
N CYS A 494 -7.59 41.92 36.66
CA CYS A 494 -7.99 42.91 37.66
C CYS A 494 -8.82 44.02 37.00
N VAL A 495 -10.10 44.05 37.36
CA VAL A 495 -11.12 45.00 36.90
C VAL A 495 -11.57 45.92 38.04
N ASP A 496 -12.30 46.98 37.70
CA ASP A 496 -12.88 47.91 38.68
C ASP A 496 -14.12 47.27 39.34
N CYS A 497 -14.92 46.51 38.59
CA CYS A 497 -16.06 45.77 39.09
C CYS A 497 -16.40 44.50 38.29
N VAL A 498 -17.10 43.56 38.94
CA VAL A 498 -17.88 42.50 38.26
C VAL A 498 -19.37 42.62 38.57
N SER A 499 -19.76 43.51 39.49
CA SER A 499 -21.12 43.71 39.95
C SER A 499 -21.35 45.10 40.56
N ASN A 500 -22.61 45.54 40.62
CA ASN A 500 -23.00 46.78 41.30
C ASN A 500 -22.73 46.77 42.83
N ALA A 501 -22.27 45.64 43.40
CA ALA A 501 -21.89 45.56 44.81
C ALA A 501 -20.43 45.98 45.07
N ASP A 502 -19.60 45.97 44.02
CA ASP A 502 -18.20 46.42 44.05
C ASP A 502 -18.14 47.96 43.91
N CYS A 503 -19.03 48.50 43.08
CA CYS A 503 -19.15 49.92 42.78
C CYS A 503 -19.66 50.78 43.95
N SER A 504 -19.30 52.07 43.94
CA SER A 504 -19.63 53.02 45.01
C SER A 504 -19.93 54.42 44.46
N ALA A 505 -20.82 55.15 45.14
CA ALA A 505 -21.20 56.51 44.72
C ALA A 505 -19.96 57.43 44.60
N PRO A 506 -19.81 58.19 43.49
CA PRO A 506 -20.88 58.63 42.59
C PRO A 506 -21.25 57.67 41.45
N THR A 507 -20.55 56.56 41.25
CA THR A 507 -20.78 55.62 40.14
C THR A 507 -21.16 54.22 40.68
N PRO A 508 -22.45 53.97 40.97
CA PRO A 508 -22.90 52.76 41.70
C PRO A 508 -23.27 51.58 40.78
N VAL A 509 -23.14 51.69 39.46
CA VAL A 509 -23.51 50.65 38.50
C VAL A 509 -22.26 50.08 37.85
N CYS A 510 -22.14 48.76 37.75
CA CYS A 510 -21.05 48.14 37.01
C CYS A 510 -21.48 47.96 35.55
N ASP A 511 -20.68 48.45 34.60
CA ASP A 511 -20.86 48.13 33.18
C ASP A 511 -20.22 46.75 32.88
N PRO A 512 -21.00 45.71 32.53
CA PRO A 512 -20.44 44.41 32.18
C PRO A 512 -19.72 44.39 30.82
N ALA A 513 -19.83 45.44 29.99
CA ALA A 513 -19.11 45.51 28.70
C ALA A 513 -17.67 46.04 28.85
N THR A 514 -17.43 46.97 29.78
CA THR A 514 -16.09 47.53 30.07
C THR A 514 -15.49 47.08 31.40
N SER A 515 -16.28 46.46 32.28
CA SER A 515 -15.93 46.12 33.67
C SER A 515 -15.52 47.33 34.52
N THR A 516 -16.20 48.48 34.29
CA THR A 516 -15.97 49.74 35.00
C THR A 516 -17.22 50.25 35.73
N CYS A 517 -17.02 50.97 36.83
CA CYS A 517 -18.10 51.59 37.60
C CYS A 517 -18.58 52.90 36.95
N VAL A 518 -19.78 52.84 36.39
CA VAL A 518 -20.50 53.92 35.70
C VAL A 518 -21.62 54.51 36.58
N ALA A 519 -22.15 55.68 36.22
CA ALA A 519 -23.27 56.27 36.96
C ALA A 519 -24.61 55.60 36.59
N CYS A 520 -24.76 55.15 35.34
CA CYS A 520 -25.94 54.46 34.85
C CYS A 520 -25.65 53.61 33.59
N LEU A 521 -26.54 52.66 33.33
CA LEU A 521 -26.70 51.99 32.03
C LEU A 521 -28.11 52.19 31.46
N THR A 522 -29.07 52.57 32.31
CA THR A 522 -30.48 52.75 31.99
C THR A 522 -31.09 53.89 32.80
N ASN A 523 -32.25 54.41 32.36
CA ASN A 523 -33.00 55.41 33.12
C ASN A 523 -33.48 54.90 34.49
N ALA A 524 -33.46 53.58 34.74
CA ALA A 524 -33.83 52.99 36.04
C ALA A 524 -32.73 53.13 37.11
N ASP A 525 -31.49 53.36 36.69
CA ASP A 525 -30.35 53.66 37.59
C ASP A 525 -30.35 55.12 38.05
N CYS A 526 -30.99 55.99 37.26
CA CYS A 526 -31.07 57.42 37.45
C CYS A 526 -32.28 57.85 38.30
N GLY A 527 -32.25 59.07 38.85
CA GLY A 527 -33.35 59.56 39.68
C GLY A 527 -33.15 60.95 40.27
N GLY A 528 -34.25 61.52 40.78
CA GLY A 528 -34.27 62.89 41.29
C GLY A 528 -34.44 63.90 40.16
N ALA A 529 -33.54 64.87 40.06
CA ALA A 529 -33.57 65.93 39.04
C ALA A 529 -32.93 65.51 37.69
N THR A 530 -32.31 64.34 37.65
CA THR A 530 -31.66 63.75 36.47
C THR A 530 -32.17 62.32 36.29
N PRO A 531 -33.34 62.11 35.65
CA PRO A 531 -33.99 60.81 35.52
C PRO A 531 -33.59 60.03 34.25
N VAL A 532 -32.88 60.65 33.31
CA VAL A 532 -32.47 60.03 32.05
C VAL A 532 -31.00 59.60 32.13
N CYS A 533 -30.66 58.45 31.57
CA CYS A 533 -29.27 58.03 31.42
C CYS A 533 -28.75 58.40 30.03
N ASP A 534 -27.69 59.21 29.97
CA ASP A 534 -26.84 59.26 28.79
C ASP A 534 -26.03 57.96 28.72
N VAL A 535 -26.46 57.06 27.85
CA VAL A 535 -25.80 55.75 27.63
C VAL A 535 -24.51 55.85 26.80
N ALA A 536 -24.19 57.02 26.24
CA ALA A 536 -22.91 57.28 25.57
C ALA A 536 -21.91 58.00 26.50
N GLY A 537 -22.41 58.86 27.38
CA GLY A 537 -21.63 59.52 28.44
C GLY A 537 -21.53 58.74 29.76
N HIS A 538 -22.35 57.70 29.95
CA HIS A 538 -22.52 56.94 31.19
C HIS A 538 -22.89 57.78 32.43
N VAL A 539 -23.68 58.85 32.22
CA VAL A 539 -24.03 59.87 33.22
C VAL A 539 -25.54 60.12 33.26
N CYS A 540 -26.11 60.27 34.46
CA CYS A 540 -27.50 60.70 34.61
C CYS A 540 -27.66 62.19 34.29
N VAL A 541 -28.56 62.49 33.36
CA VAL A 541 -28.89 63.83 32.86
C VAL A 541 -30.38 64.15 33.07
N GLY A 542 -30.78 65.41 32.85
CA GLY A 542 -32.17 65.84 32.92
C GLY A 542 -33.01 65.32 31.75
N CYS A 543 -32.46 65.39 30.53
CA CYS A 543 -33.08 64.96 29.29
C CYS A 543 -32.04 64.73 28.17
N LEU A 544 -32.43 64.00 27.13
CA LEU A 544 -31.70 63.81 25.87
C LEU A 544 -32.56 64.15 24.64
N ALA A 545 -33.88 64.24 24.80
CA ALA A 545 -34.81 64.79 23.81
C ALA A 545 -36.02 65.42 24.51
N ASP A 546 -36.80 66.23 23.79
CA ASP A 546 -38.03 66.88 24.29
C ASP A 546 -39.06 65.85 24.84
N GLY A 547 -39.04 64.61 24.32
CA GLY A 547 -39.88 63.52 24.80
C GLY A 547 -39.56 63.00 26.21
N ASP A 548 -38.40 63.33 26.77
CA ASP A 548 -38.07 63.08 28.19
C ASP A 548 -38.67 64.15 29.12
N CYS A 549 -38.99 65.31 28.56
CA CYS A 549 -39.44 66.49 29.27
C CYS A 549 -40.96 66.52 29.46
N SER A 550 -41.46 67.47 30.27
CA SER A 550 -42.86 67.52 30.67
C SER A 550 -43.27 68.89 31.18
N GLU A 551 -44.54 69.24 30.94
CA GLU A 551 -45.20 70.45 31.43
C GLU A 551 -44.85 70.78 32.90
N PRO A 552 -44.35 71.99 33.22
CA PRO A 552 -44.34 73.21 32.40
C PRO A 552 -43.00 73.48 31.68
N THR A 553 -42.18 72.46 31.42
CA THR A 553 -40.89 72.60 30.71
C THR A 553 -40.78 71.46 29.69
N PRO A 554 -41.35 71.59 28.48
CA PRO A 554 -41.44 70.49 27.52
C PRO A 554 -40.24 70.38 26.55
N ILE A 555 -39.32 71.34 26.53
CA ILE A 555 -38.19 71.37 25.59
C ILE A 555 -36.89 70.94 26.29
N CYS A 556 -36.03 70.16 25.62
CA CYS A 556 -34.75 69.74 26.16
C CYS A 556 -33.59 70.62 25.65
N ASP A 557 -32.97 71.42 26.53
CA ASP A 557 -31.74 72.13 26.17
C ASP A 557 -30.54 71.17 26.22
N LEU A 558 -30.20 70.62 25.06
CA LEU A 558 -29.07 69.71 24.85
C LEU A 558 -27.70 70.32 25.18
N SER A 559 -27.57 71.65 25.33
CA SER A 559 -26.30 72.29 25.71
C SER A 559 -25.99 72.20 27.21
N ILE A 560 -27.03 72.00 28.03
CA ILE A 560 -26.95 71.83 29.50
C ILE A 560 -27.62 70.54 30.00
N THR A 561 -28.27 69.78 29.11
CA THR A 561 -28.98 68.51 29.35
C THR A 561 -30.14 68.60 30.36
N THR A 562 -30.88 69.72 30.35
CA THR A 562 -32.02 69.96 31.25
C THR A 562 -33.25 70.47 30.52
N CYS A 563 -34.43 70.09 31.00
CA CYS A 563 -35.69 70.59 30.48
C CYS A 563 -35.87 72.09 30.78
N VAL A 564 -36.32 72.82 29.76
CA VAL A 564 -36.65 74.24 29.76
C VAL A 564 -38.04 74.44 29.16
N ASP A 565 -38.59 75.66 29.29
CA ASP A 565 -39.88 76.01 28.67
C ASP A 565 -39.69 76.38 27.18
N CYS A 566 -38.57 77.04 26.85
CA CYS A 566 -38.17 77.28 25.46
C CYS A 566 -36.65 77.46 25.26
N ILE A 567 -36.21 77.26 24.01
CA ILE A 567 -34.89 77.66 23.49
C ILE A 567 -35.06 78.76 22.43
N THR A 568 -36.17 78.75 21.68
CA THR A 568 -36.51 79.70 20.63
C THR A 568 -37.98 80.10 20.70
N SER A 569 -38.33 81.26 20.11
CA SER A 569 -39.73 81.71 20.00
C SER A 569 -40.62 80.81 19.12
N ALA A 570 -40.06 79.79 18.45
CA ALA A 570 -40.86 78.80 17.72
C ALA A 570 -41.46 77.72 18.64
N ASP A 571 -40.86 77.52 19.82
CA ASP A 571 -41.31 76.58 20.84
C ASP A 571 -42.51 77.15 21.61
N CYS A 572 -42.55 78.48 21.71
CA CYS A 572 -43.55 79.26 22.42
C CYS A 572 -44.88 79.39 21.66
N SER A 573 -45.98 79.44 22.42
CA SER A 573 -47.35 79.53 21.88
C SER A 573 -48.17 80.63 22.54
N ALA A 574 -49.14 81.17 21.80
CA ALA A 574 -50.05 82.21 22.32
C ALA A 574 -50.76 81.76 23.61
N PRO A 575 -50.80 82.57 24.67
CA PRO A 575 -50.64 84.03 24.67
C PRO A 575 -49.20 84.57 24.80
N THR A 576 -48.18 83.70 24.92
CA THR A 576 -46.79 84.07 25.16
C THR A 576 -45.90 83.51 24.04
N PRO A 577 -45.78 84.19 22.88
CA PRO A 577 -45.15 83.64 21.67
C PRO A 577 -43.65 83.95 21.54
N VAL A 578 -43.00 84.56 22.53
CA VAL A 578 -41.58 84.94 22.47
C VAL A 578 -40.79 84.18 23.54
N CYS A 579 -39.65 83.61 23.19
CA CYS A 579 -38.76 83.01 24.18
C CYS A 579 -37.78 84.05 24.76
N ASP A 580 -37.69 84.16 26.08
CA ASP A 580 -36.61 84.90 26.74
C ASP A 580 -35.36 84.02 26.90
N PRO A 581 -34.28 84.25 26.11
CA PRO A 581 -33.06 83.44 26.20
C PRO A 581 -32.25 83.67 27.48
N SER A 582 -32.67 84.58 28.37
CA SER A 582 -32.03 84.81 29.67
C SER A 582 -32.71 84.08 30.83
N THR A 583 -33.95 83.59 30.64
CA THR A 583 -34.69 82.78 31.62
C THR A 583 -35.19 81.44 31.06
N SER A 584 -35.04 81.20 29.76
CA SER A 584 -35.51 80.02 29.01
C SER A 584 -37.01 79.77 29.17
N ALA A 585 -37.79 80.86 29.20
CA ALA A 585 -39.23 80.89 29.43
C ALA A 585 -39.98 81.72 28.39
N CYS A 586 -41.22 81.31 28.09
CA CYS A 586 -42.09 81.98 27.14
C CYS A 586 -42.76 83.23 27.74
N VAL A 587 -42.58 84.37 27.07
CA VAL A 587 -43.11 85.69 27.43
C VAL A 587 -43.98 86.25 26.29
N GLY A 588 -44.72 87.33 26.56
CA GLY A 588 -45.58 87.99 25.57
C GLY A 588 -44.80 88.81 24.55
N CYS A 589 -43.73 89.48 24.98
CA CYS A 589 -42.81 90.27 24.15
C CYS A 589 -41.48 90.51 24.86
N LEU A 590 -40.44 90.86 24.10
CA LEU A 590 -39.16 91.40 24.60
C LEU A 590 -38.90 92.82 24.06
N SER A 591 -39.61 93.21 22.99
CA SER A 591 -39.48 94.47 22.27
C SER A 591 -40.78 94.79 21.53
N ASP A 592 -40.95 96.05 21.12
CA ASP A 592 -42.12 96.49 20.33
C ASP A 592 -42.24 95.76 18.98
N ALA A 593 -41.14 95.22 18.46
CA ALA A 593 -41.13 94.44 17.22
C ALA A 593 -41.80 93.06 17.34
N ASP A 594 -41.98 92.56 18.56
CA ASP A 594 -42.74 91.34 18.86
C ASP A 594 -44.26 91.61 18.89
N CYS A 595 -44.65 92.88 18.99
CA CYS A 595 -46.01 93.32 19.23
C CYS A 595 -46.73 93.75 17.94
N LEU A 596 -48.02 93.40 17.84
CA LEU A 596 -48.84 93.63 16.65
C LEU A 596 -50.10 94.42 16.99
N ALA A 597 -50.53 95.27 16.05
CA ALA A 597 -51.75 96.06 16.18
C ALA A 597 -52.98 95.19 16.55
N PRO A 598 -53.82 95.60 17.52
CA PRO A 598 -53.95 96.97 18.05
C PRO A 598 -52.94 97.38 19.14
N THR A 599 -52.11 96.46 19.65
CA THR A 599 -51.17 96.70 20.75
C THR A 599 -49.72 96.62 20.25
N PRO A 600 -49.11 97.71 19.75
CA PRO A 600 -47.78 97.67 19.12
C PRO A 600 -46.61 97.90 20.08
N VAL A 601 -46.84 98.25 21.35
CA VAL A 601 -45.77 98.58 22.32
C VAL A 601 -45.58 97.42 23.30
N CYS A 602 -44.35 97.09 23.67
CA CYS A 602 -44.05 96.06 24.67
C CYS A 602 -43.85 96.66 26.06
N ASP A 603 -44.65 96.29 27.06
CA ASP A 603 -44.37 96.63 28.46
C ASP A 603 -43.32 95.66 29.05
N PRO A 604 -42.09 96.10 29.35
CA PRO A 604 -41.03 95.25 29.87
C PRO A 604 -41.21 94.85 31.34
N GLY A 605 -42.25 95.35 32.03
CA GLY A 605 -42.60 94.95 33.39
C GLY A 605 -43.29 93.58 33.47
N PRO A 606 -44.46 93.41 32.84
CA PRO A 606 -45.17 92.13 32.71
C PRO A 606 -44.73 91.31 31.47
N ALA A 607 -43.90 91.87 30.57
CA ALA A 607 -43.52 91.30 29.29
C ALA A 607 -44.74 91.00 28.39
N THR A 608 -45.63 91.98 28.21
CA THR A 608 -46.86 91.88 27.41
C THR A 608 -47.08 93.10 26.52
N CYS A 609 -47.68 92.90 25.35
CA CYS A 609 -48.03 93.98 24.43
C CYS A 609 -49.20 94.84 24.92
N VAL A 610 -49.08 96.15 24.74
CA VAL A 610 -50.03 97.21 25.14
C VAL A 610 -50.21 98.23 23.99
N GLU A 611 -51.18 99.15 24.09
CA GLU A 611 -51.38 100.15 23.02
C GLU A 611 -50.38 101.31 23.11
N CYS A 612 -50.03 101.75 24.33
CA CYS A 612 -49.04 102.80 24.58
C CYS A 612 -48.40 102.67 25.97
N LEU A 613 -47.19 103.21 26.11
CA LEU A 613 -46.50 103.48 27.38
C LEU A 613 -46.23 104.98 27.61
N GLY A 614 -46.35 105.81 26.57
CA GLY A 614 -46.35 107.27 26.66
C GLY A 614 -46.98 107.95 25.45
N ASP A 615 -47.10 109.28 25.50
CA ASP A 615 -47.79 110.06 24.46
C ASP A 615 -47.17 109.95 23.05
N GLU A 616 -45.87 109.63 22.95
CA GLU A 616 -45.17 109.49 21.67
C GLU A 616 -45.55 108.21 20.90
N ASP A 617 -46.19 107.24 21.56
CA ASP A 617 -46.66 105.98 20.94
C ASP A 617 -48.02 106.17 20.23
N CYS A 618 -48.78 107.20 20.60
CA CYS A 618 -50.13 107.43 20.11
C CYS A 618 -50.15 108.18 18.76
N PRO A 619 -51.15 107.94 17.89
CA PRO A 619 -51.31 108.68 16.64
C PRO A 619 -51.47 110.19 16.85
N ALA A 620 -51.09 111.00 15.86
CA ALA A 620 -51.24 112.45 15.94
C ALA A 620 -52.71 112.86 16.20
N GLY A 621 -52.94 113.58 17.31
CA GLY A 621 -54.27 113.89 17.82
C GLY A 621 -54.72 113.02 19.01
N PHE A 622 -53.87 112.11 19.50
CA PHE A 622 -54.12 111.26 20.65
C PHE A 622 -52.99 111.37 21.71
N ALA A 623 -53.33 111.07 22.96
CA ALA A 623 -52.43 110.99 24.12
C ALA A 623 -52.63 109.66 24.87
N CYS A 624 -51.68 109.24 25.72
CA CYS A 624 -51.71 107.94 26.40
C CYS A 624 -52.31 108.04 27.82
N ASP A 625 -53.31 107.21 28.14
CA ASP A 625 -53.76 107.03 29.53
C ASP A 625 -52.91 105.95 30.21
N GLU A 626 -51.72 106.33 30.71
CA GLU A 626 -50.75 105.41 31.34
C GLU A 626 -51.34 104.32 32.28
N PRO A 627 -52.32 104.58 33.18
CA PRO A 627 -52.90 103.55 34.03
C PRO A 627 -53.84 102.55 33.32
N THR A 628 -54.20 102.77 32.04
CA THR A 628 -54.92 101.78 31.20
C THR A 628 -54.15 101.35 29.96
N GLN A 629 -53.05 102.04 29.61
CA GLN A 629 -52.15 101.74 28.49
C GLN A 629 -52.88 101.76 27.13
N THR A 630 -53.76 102.76 26.95
CA THR A 630 -54.65 102.99 25.79
C THR A 630 -54.63 104.47 25.35
N CYS A 631 -54.75 104.73 24.04
CA CYS A 631 -54.74 106.10 23.49
C CYS A 631 -56.13 106.77 23.49
N PHE A 632 -56.19 108.10 23.71
CA PHE A 632 -57.43 108.90 23.70
C PHE A 632 -57.27 110.28 23.01
N ASP A 633 -58.33 110.85 22.44
CA ASP A 633 -58.29 112.12 21.66
C ASP A 633 -57.82 113.35 22.48
N PHE A 634 -56.95 114.17 21.87
CA PHE A 634 -56.40 115.41 22.44
C PHE A 634 -56.03 116.44 21.34
N CYS A 635 -56.58 117.67 21.41
CA CYS A 635 -56.27 118.78 20.48
C CYS A 635 -55.29 119.80 21.07
N SER A 636 -54.59 120.54 20.21
CA SER A 636 -53.66 121.62 20.59
C SER A 636 -53.95 122.97 19.92
N SER A 637 -54.68 123.00 18.80
CA SER A 637 -55.21 124.22 18.17
C SER A 637 -56.55 124.01 17.46
N ASP A 638 -57.28 125.11 17.20
CA ASP A 638 -58.60 125.09 16.55
C ASP A 638 -58.58 124.46 15.14
N ALA A 639 -57.42 124.38 14.48
CA ALA A 639 -57.26 123.75 13.17
C ALA A 639 -57.21 122.22 13.22
N GLU A 640 -57.09 121.62 14.41
CA GLU A 640 -57.18 120.17 14.63
C GLU A 640 -58.62 119.71 14.95
N CYS A 641 -59.58 120.65 15.10
CA CYS A 641 -60.97 120.34 15.43
C CYS A 641 -61.89 120.22 14.20
N PRO A 642 -63.01 119.46 14.30
CA PRO A 642 -63.99 119.35 13.22
C PRO A 642 -64.64 120.71 12.85
N PRO A 643 -65.11 120.90 11.60
CA PRO A 643 -65.74 122.14 11.16
C PRO A 643 -66.95 122.55 12.01
N GLY A 644 -66.79 123.64 12.79
CA GLY A 644 -67.79 124.15 13.73
C GLY A 644 -67.37 124.06 15.21
N GLU A 645 -66.25 123.41 15.52
CA GLU A 645 -65.67 123.28 16.86
C GLU A 645 -64.32 124.00 16.97
N ALA A 646 -63.88 124.30 18.20
CA ALA A 646 -62.61 124.94 18.52
C ALA A 646 -61.97 124.26 19.75
N CYS A 647 -60.64 124.34 19.87
CA CYS A 647 -59.89 123.61 20.88
C CYS A 647 -59.90 124.36 22.22
N ASN A 648 -60.47 123.74 23.27
CA ASN A 648 -60.56 124.36 24.58
C ASN A 648 -59.23 124.28 25.35
N GLY A 649 -59.12 125.06 26.44
CA GLY A 649 -57.92 125.14 27.27
C GLY A 649 -57.57 123.87 28.09
N MET A 650 -58.22 122.74 27.82
CA MET A 650 -57.91 121.41 28.37
C MET A 650 -57.58 120.39 27.27
N GLY A 651 -57.49 120.81 26.00
CA GLY A 651 -57.15 119.94 24.87
C GLY A 651 -58.34 119.13 24.32
N MET A 652 -59.57 119.63 24.45
CA MET A 652 -60.77 119.02 23.88
C MET A 652 -61.49 119.98 22.94
N CYS A 653 -61.98 119.49 21.80
CA CYS A 653 -62.80 120.28 20.87
C CYS A 653 -64.20 120.53 21.46
N GLU A 654 -64.70 121.77 21.36
CA GLU A 654 -66.06 122.16 21.74
C GLU A 654 -66.71 123.10 20.69
N PRO A 655 -68.03 123.03 20.46
CA PRO A 655 -68.73 123.85 19.45
C PRO A 655 -68.61 125.37 19.62
N VAL A 656 -68.39 126.08 18.51
CA VAL A 656 -68.20 127.55 18.47
C VAL A 656 -69.54 128.31 18.43
N PRO A 657 -69.87 129.12 19.46
CA PRO A 657 -71.07 129.95 19.45
C PRO A 657 -70.88 131.23 18.62
N CYS A 658 -71.89 131.60 17.84
CA CYS A 658 -71.87 132.73 16.90
C CYS A 658 -73.12 133.62 17.03
N VAL A 659 -73.06 134.85 16.49
CA VAL A 659 -74.23 135.74 16.34
C VAL A 659 -74.33 136.40 14.95
N VAL A 660 -73.27 136.38 14.15
CA VAL A 660 -73.26 136.69 12.71
C VAL A 660 -72.28 135.76 11.98
N ASP A 661 -72.43 135.59 10.66
CA ASP A 661 -71.60 134.68 9.86
C ASP A 661 -70.10 135.02 9.90
N GLY A 662 -69.77 136.29 10.11
CA GLY A 662 -68.38 136.76 10.29
C GLY A 662 -67.74 136.39 11.63
N ASP A 663 -68.47 135.73 12.54
CA ASP A 663 -67.91 135.10 13.75
C ASP A 663 -67.40 133.67 13.47
N CYS A 664 -67.72 133.09 12.30
CA CYS A 664 -67.44 131.70 11.94
C CYS A 664 -66.22 131.54 11.02
N PRO A 665 -65.51 130.39 11.06
CA PRO A 665 -64.39 130.11 10.17
C PRO A 665 -64.84 129.91 8.71
N LEU A 666 -63.91 130.10 7.77
CA LEU A 666 -64.16 129.96 6.32
C LEU A 666 -64.72 128.57 6.00
N GLY A 667 -65.85 128.54 5.29
CA GLY A 667 -66.60 127.30 5.01
C GLY A 667 -67.80 127.05 5.94
N SER A 668 -68.11 127.95 6.88
CA SER A 668 -69.27 127.84 7.79
C SER A 668 -70.09 129.14 7.90
N GLU A 669 -71.39 129.02 8.17
CA GLU A 669 -72.34 130.13 8.38
C GLU A 669 -72.94 130.11 9.81
N CYS A 670 -73.64 131.19 10.20
CA CYS A 670 -74.24 131.32 11.54
C CYS A 670 -75.78 131.24 11.50
N PRO A 671 -76.38 130.03 11.55
CA PRO A 671 -77.83 129.88 11.62
C PRO A 671 -78.41 130.49 12.92
N PRO A 672 -79.72 130.82 12.95
CA PRO A 672 -80.38 131.44 14.11
C PRO A 672 -80.48 130.56 15.38
N GLY A 673 -79.75 129.44 15.44
CA GLY A 673 -79.44 128.69 16.66
C GLY A 673 -78.23 129.22 17.44
N GLY A 674 -77.35 130.03 16.81
CA GLY A 674 -76.21 130.68 17.48
C GLY A 674 -74.97 129.80 17.69
N VAL A 675 -74.76 128.82 16.81
CA VAL A 675 -73.55 127.97 16.72
C VAL A 675 -73.19 127.85 15.24
N CYS A 676 -71.91 127.93 14.89
CA CYS A 676 -71.45 127.83 13.50
C CYS A 676 -71.76 126.44 12.90
N THR A 677 -72.23 126.40 11.66
CA THR A 677 -72.46 125.15 10.91
C THR A 677 -71.83 125.24 9.51
N PRO A 678 -71.30 124.14 8.95
CA PRO A 678 -70.77 124.13 7.58
C PRO A 678 -71.76 124.67 6.55
N ILE A 679 -71.23 125.29 5.49
CA ILE A 679 -72.01 125.74 4.33
C ILE A 679 -72.21 124.55 3.38
N ASP A 680 -73.46 124.12 3.22
CA ASP A 680 -73.88 123.16 2.19
C ASP A 680 -73.59 123.74 0.78
N CYS A 681 -73.02 122.93 -0.11
CA CYS A 681 -72.71 123.27 -1.50
C CYS A 681 -73.10 122.14 -2.48
N VAL A 682 -73.28 122.48 -3.76
CA VAL A 682 -73.52 121.51 -4.84
C VAL A 682 -72.45 121.62 -5.93
N ASP A 683 -71.89 122.80 -6.17
CA ASP A 683 -70.63 122.98 -6.90
C ASP A 683 -69.77 124.11 -6.30
N ASP A 684 -68.53 124.24 -6.79
CA ASP A 684 -67.54 125.23 -6.31
C ASP A 684 -68.05 126.68 -6.37
N GLY A 685 -69.07 126.97 -7.19
CA GLY A 685 -69.69 128.29 -7.32
C GLY A 685 -70.65 128.66 -6.18
N ASP A 686 -71.06 127.71 -5.34
CA ASP A 686 -71.78 127.97 -4.08
C ASP A 686 -70.82 128.42 -2.96
N CYS A 687 -69.53 128.10 -3.09
CA CYS A 687 -68.51 128.33 -2.06
C CYS A 687 -67.84 129.73 -2.15
N PRO A 688 -67.39 130.31 -1.01
CA PRO A 688 -66.64 131.56 -1.02
C PRO A 688 -65.20 131.41 -1.57
N ASP A 689 -64.68 132.48 -2.17
CA ASP A 689 -63.34 132.56 -2.77
C ASP A 689 -62.24 131.93 -1.89
N GLY A 690 -61.64 130.83 -2.37
CA GLY A 690 -60.58 130.10 -1.66
C GLY A 690 -60.99 128.77 -1.04
N THR A 691 -62.25 128.36 -1.17
CA THR A 691 -62.74 127.01 -0.85
C THR A 691 -63.32 126.33 -2.09
N ALA A 692 -63.41 125.00 -2.09
CA ALA A 692 -63.99 124.17 -3.15
C ALA A 692 -65.02 123.21 -2.54
N CYS A 693 -66.00 122.75 -3.31
CA CYS A 693 -67.06 121.89 -2.80
C CYS A 693 -66.60 120.43 -2.73
N ASP A 694 -66.65 119.78 -1.57
CA ASP A 694 -66.33 118.35 -1.48
C ASP A 694 -67.46 117.53 -2.14
N PRO A 695 -67.18 116.76 -3.21
CA PRO A 695 -68.21 116.01 -3.95
C PRO A 695 -68.75 114.80 -3.17
N THR A 696 -68.19 114.50 -2.01
CA THR A 696 -68.55 113.41 -1.08
C THR A 696 -69.29 113.93 0.15
N LEU A 697 -68.88 115.08 0.69
CA LEU A 697 -69.44 115.68 1.90
C LEU A 697 -70.49 116.76 1.64
N LEU A 698 -70.58 117.30 0.41
CA LEU A 698 -71.50 118.38 0.00
C LEU A 698 -71.35 119.67 0.83
N VAL A 699 -70.14 119.96 1.30
CA VAL A 699 -69.77 121.19 2.03
C VAL A 699 -68.46 121.76 1.52
N CYS A 700 -68.22 123.07 1.74
CA CYS A 700 -67.02 123.76 1.26
C CYS A 700 -65.76 123.42 2.08
N VAL A 701 -64.69 122.97 1.41
CA VAL A 701 -63.41 122.50 1.99
C VAL A 701 -62.18 123.07 1.26
N ILE A 702 -60.98 122.55 1.56
CA ILE A 702 -59.67 122.93 1.01
C ILE A 702 -58.98 121.63 0.51
N ALA A 703 -58.26 121.63 -0.63
CA ALA A 703 -57.94 120.40 -1.39
C ALA A 703 -56.47 120.22 -1.85
N ASP A 704 -55.93 118.98 -1.82
CA ASP A 704 -54.61 118.58 -2.38
C ASP A 704 -54.45 117.04 -2.69
N LEU A 705 -53.24 116.51 -3.00
CA LEU A 705 -52.97 115.39 -3.97
C LEU A 705 -52.22 114.08 -3.49
N PRO A 706 -52.09 112.99 -4.32
CA PRO A 706 -51.59 111.62 -3.95
C PRO A 706 -50.39 111.04 -4.79
N GLY A 707 -49.96 109.76 -4.55
CA GLY A 707 -49.11 108.96 -5.47
C GLY A 707 -48.62 107.56 -4.99
N SER A 708 -48.48 106.56 -5.89
CA SER A 708 -47.97 105.19 -5.57
C SER A 708 -47.62 104.29 -6.80
N GLU A 709 -46.43 104.42 -7.41
CA GLU A 709 -45.97 103.64 -8.61
C GLU A 709 -44.44 103.41 -8.61
N CYS A 710 -43.91 102.36 -9.25
CA CYS A 710 -42.47 102.00 -9.23
C CYS A 710 -41.84 101.73 -10.61
N LEU A 711 -40.52 101.85 -10.71
CA LEU A 711 -39.73 101.51 -11.92
C LEU A 711 -38.64 100.45 -11.67
N SER A 712 -38.26 100.24 -10.41
CA SER A 712 -37.22 99.32 -9.95
C SER A 712 -37.53 98.81 -8.54
N SER A 713 -36.98 97.66 -8.14
CA SER A 713 -37.20 97.13 -6.78
C SER A 713 -36.61 98.00 -5.67
N SER A 714 -35.72 98.95 -5.98
CA SER A 714 -35.23 99.98 -5.06
C SER A 714 -36.20 101.14 -4.84
N ASP A 715 -37.26 101.27 -5.63
CA ASP A 715 -38.35 102.23 -5.41
C ASP A 715 -39.42 101.65 -4.45
N CYS A 716 -39.28 100.39 -4.05
CA CYS A 716 -40.19 99.68 -3.16
C CYS A 716 -39.60 99.55 -1.74
N SER A 717 -40.47 99.32 -0.75
CA SER A 717 -40.04 99.00 0.63
C SER A 717 -39.38 97.62 0.70
N PRO A 718 -38.47 97.34 1.67
CA PRO A 718 -37.54 96.19 1.64
C PRO A 718 -38.15 94.78 1.56
N SER A 719 -39.46 94.64 1.78
CA SER A 719 -40.20 93.38 1.68
C SER A 719 -40.99 93.21 0.36
N PHE A 720 -40.81 94.09 -0.62
CA PHE A 720 -41.50 94.08 -1.92
C PHE A 720 -40.54 94.32 -3.09
N GLY A 721 -40.69 93.57 -4.18
CA GLY A 721 -40.03 93.82 -5.47
C GLY A 721 -40.95 94.55 -6.45
N CYS A 722 -40.40 95.26 -7.43
CA CYS A 722 -41.21 95.96 -8.44
C CYS A 722 -41.60 95.01 -9.58
N GLY A 723 -42.90 94.79 -9.78
CA GLY A 723 -43.47 93.91 -10.82
C GLY A 723 -44.58 94.63 -11.60
N GLU A 724 -44.47 94.63 -12.93
CA GLU A 724 -45.37 95.33 -13.87
C GLU A 724 -45.66 96.81 -13.52
N GLY A 725 -44.72 97.50 -12.85
CA GLY A 725 -44.82 98.92 -12.47
C GLY A 725 -45.38 99.20 -11.07
N TYR A 726 -45.66 98.16 -10.28
CA TYR A 726 -46.16 98.27 -8.90
C TYR A 726 -45.39 97.34 -7.95
N CYS A 727 -45.36 97.66 -6.65
CA CYS A 727 -44.62 96.87 -5.66
C CYS A 727 -45.41 95.62 -5.22
N LEU A 728 -44.79 94.43 -5.29
CA LEU A 728 -45.39 93.11 -5.05
C LEU A 728 -44.51 92.25 -4.13
N ARG A 729 -45.10 91.28 -3.40
CA ARG A 729 -44.46 90.55 -2.28
C ARG A 729 -43.95 89.15 -2.68
N CYS A 730 -42.77 88.76 -2.20
CA CYS A 730 -42.10 87.50 -2.53
C CYS A 730 -42.52 86.32 -1.61
N GLN A 731 -42.21 85.07 -2.01
CA GLN A 731 -42.59 83.86 -1.27
C GLN A 731 -41.68 82.64 -1.58
N GLY A 732 -40.93 82.15 -0.60
CA GLY A 732 -40.04 80.98 -0.69
C GLY A 732 -39.01 80.96 0.46
N ASN A 733 -38.61 79.79 0.96
CA ASN A 733 -37.72 79.67 2.12
C ASN A 733 -36.27 79.34 1.69
N GLY A 734 -35.31 80.08 2.25
CA GLY A 734 -33.92 80.10 1.80
C GLY A 734 -33.60 81.44 1.12
N ASN A 735 -32.97 82.35 1.86
CA ASN A 735 -32.81 83.74 1.43
C ASN A 735 -31.75 83.89 0.33
N ASN A 736 -32.18 83.80 -0.92
CA ASN A 736 -31.70 84.64 -2.01
C ASN A 736 -32.80 84.70 -3.10
N CYS A 737 -33.00 85.88 -3.70
CA CYS A 737 -33.58 85.90 -5.04
C CYS A 737 -32.53 85.29 -5.98
N ASN A 738 -32.92 84.33 -6.82
CA ASN A 738 -31.99 83.58 -7.69
C ASN A 738 -31.41 84.46 -8.81
N ASP A 739 -30.45 85.32 -8.45
CA ASP A 739 -29.62 86.12 -9.35
C ASP A 739 -28.29 86.43 -8.64
N CYS A 740 -27.27 85.64 -8.93
CA CYS A 740 -25.89 85.91 -8.52
C CYS A 740 -25.12 86.57 -9.67
N VAL A 741 -24.24 87.51 -9.34
CA VAL A 741 -23.41 88.27 -10.29
C VAL A 741 -21.94 87.89 -10.16
N ASP A 742 -21.47 87.62 -8.94
CA ASP A 742 -20.19 86.97 -8.66
C ASP A 742 -20.25 86.03 -7.45
N ASP A 743 -19.15 85.32 -7.17
CA ASP A 743 -19.07 84.30 -6.12
C ASP A 743 -19.34 84.86 -4.71
N GLY A 744 -19.21 86.17 -4.50
CA GLY A 744 -19.52 86.84 -3.24
C GLY A 744 -21.01 86.85 -2.87
N ASP A 745 -21.91 86.63 -3.84
CA ASP A 745 -23.34 86.45 -3.61
C ASP A 745 -23.68 85.03 -3.09
N CYS A 746 -22.71 84.11 -3.12
CA CYS A 746 -22.84 82.70 -2.78
C CYS A 746 -22.21 82.37 -1.41
N GLY A 747 -22.94 81.68 -0.54
CA GLY A 747 -22.45 81.31 0.79
C GLY A 747 -21.53 80.08 0.79
N GLY A 748 -20.37 80.19 1.42
CA GLY A 748 -19.43 79.07 1.64
C GLY A 748 -18.40 78.94 0.51
N ASN A 749 -18.14 77.71 0.05
CA ASN A 749 -17.22 77.42 -1.06
C ASN A 749 -17.92 77.40 -2.43
N ALA A 750 -19.19 77.83 -2.50
CA ALA A 750 -19.99 77.80 -3.73
C ALA A 750 -19.60 78.93 -4.70
N GLN A 751 -19.57 78.62 -6.00
CA GLN A 751 -19.27 79.54 -7.09
C GLN A 751 -20.56 79.96 -7.82
N CYS A 752 -20.62 81.20 -8.29
CA CYS A 752 -21.73 81.69 -9.08
C CYS A 752 -21.64 81.21 -10.54
N ASN A 753 -22.77 80.85 -11.14
CA ASN A 753 -22.90 80.65 -12.58
C ASN A 753 -23.72 81.79 -13.22
N PRO A 754 -23.08 82.85 -13.76
CA PRO A 754 -23.79 84.02 -14.31
C PRO A 754 -24.56 83.75 -15.61
N ALA A 755 -24.49 82.53 -16.16
CA ALA A 755 -25.32 82.12 -17.30
C ALA A 755 -26.62 81.41 -16.85
N LEU A 756 -26.73 81.03 -15.57
CA LEU A 756 -27.88 80.38 -14.95
C LEU A 756 -28.48 81.16 -13.77
N SER A 757 -27.85 82.27 -13.35
CA SER A 757 -28.27 83.09 -12.19
C SER A 757 -28.37 82.26 -10.89
N ALA A 758 -27.43 81.32 -10.68
CA ALA A 758 -27.47 80.36 -9.59
C ALA A 758 -26.07 80.01 -9.03
N CYS A 759 -26.00 79.76 -7.72
CA CYS A 759 -24.81 79.27 -7.04
C CYS A 759 -24.71 77.74 -7.13
N LEU A 760 -23.49 77.21 -7.35
CA LEU A 760 -23.15 75.78 -7.49
C LEU A 760 -21.91 75.45 -6.63
N GLN A 761 -21.67 74.20 -6.26
CA GLN A 761 -20.46 73.83 -5.50
C GLN A 761 -19.18 73.84 -6.36
N CYS A 762 -19.29 73.51 -7.65
CA CYS A 762 -18.15 73.49 -8.57
C CYS A 762 -18.55 73.93 -9.99
N LEU A 763 -17.57 74.41 -10.76
CA LEU A 763 -17.71 74.70 -12.20
C LEU A 763 -16.73 73.89 -13.06
N SER A 764 -15.71 73.28 -12.44
CA SER A 764 -14.64 72.50 -13.05
C SER A 764 -14.03 71.51 -12.06
N GLU A 765 -13.27 70.53 -12.57
CA GLU A 765 -12.53 69.54 -11.76
C GLU A 765 -11.47 70.16 -10.84
N VAL A 766 -11.13 71.45 -11.01
CA VAL A 766 -10.15 72.17 -10.18
C VAL A 766 -10.78 72.71 -8.88
N ASP A 767 -12.11 72.73 -8.82
CA ASP A 767 -12.88 73.25 -7.68
C ASP A 767 -13.22 72.14 -6.66
N CYS A 768 -12.77 70.91 -6.91
CA CYS A 768 -13.00 69.73 -6.08
C CYS A 768 -11.71 69.23 -5.42
N ASP A 769 -11.85 68.42 -4.35
CA ASP A 769 -10.71 67.87 -3.62
C ASP A 769 -9.96 66.77 -4.40
N LEU A 770 -8.74 66.45 -3.95
CA LEU A 770 -7.76 65.59 -4.63
C LEU A 770 -8.24 64.14 -4.86
N GLY A 771 -8.95 63.93 -5.97
CA GLY A 771 -9.47 62.63 -6.42
C GLY A 771 -10.89 62.70 -7.00
N GLU A 772 -11.60 63.80 -6.77
CA GLU A 772 -12.97 64.01 -7.23
C GLU A 772 -13.06 64.74 -8.57
N ILE A 773 -14.20 64.63 -9.24
CA ILE A 773 -14.55 65.36 -10.46
C ILE A 773 -15.78 66.23 -10.23
N CYS A 774 -15.90 67.33 -10.99
CA CYS A 774 -17.09 68.17 -10.98
C CYS A 774 -18.14 67.62 -11.96
N HIS A 775 -19.29 67.19 -11.44
CA HIS A 775 -20.37 66.62 -12.25
C HIS A 775 -21.23 67.72 -12.92
N PRO A 776 -21.99 67.41 -14.00
CA PRO A 776 -22.70 68.41 -14.81
C PRO A 776 -23.75 69.29 -14.11
N TYR A 777 -24.13 68.95 -12.87
CA TYR A 777 -25.05 69.71 -12.04
C TYR A 777 -24.35 70.62 -11.01
N GLY A 778 -23.01 70.70 -11.03
CA GLY A 778 -22.24 71.59 -10.18
C GLY A 778 -22.00 71.08 -8.76
N GLU A 779 -21.79 69.78 -8.59
CA GLU A 779 -21.40 69.12 -7.34
C GLU A 779 -20.16 68.25 -7.56
N CYS A 780 -19.28 68.20 -6.56
CA CYS A 780 -18.10 67.34 -6.56
C CYS A 780 -18.45 65.90 -6.18
N GLY A 781 -17.68 64.93 -6.69
CA GLY A 781 -17.84 63.52 -6.32
C GLY A 781 -16.72 62.62 -6.85
N ASN A 782 -16.58 61.46 -6.21
CA ASN A 782 -15.63 60.43 -6.63
C ASN A 782 -16.09 59.77 -7.96
N PRO A 783 -15.23 59.71 -9.00
CA PRO A 783 -15.57 59.11 -10.29
C PRO A 783 -15.62 57.57 -10.23
N CYS A 784 -16.71 56.98 -10.70
CA CYS A 784 -16.84 55.53 -10.87
C CYS A 784 -17.26 55.14 -12.30
N VAL A 785 -16.96 53.90 -12.69
CA VAL A 785 -17.40 53.28 -13.96
C VAL A 785 -18.23 52.03 -13.71
N THR A 786 -18.06 51.42 -12.54
CA THR A 786 -18.74 50.23 -12.02
C THR A 786 -18.98 50.39 -10.52
N THR A 787 -19.90 49.59 -9.96
CA THR A 787 -20.15 49.55 -8.50
C THR A 787 -18.89 49.17 -7.69
N ALA A 788 -17.96 48.41 -8.26
CA ALA A 788 -16.72 47.99 -7.61
C ALA A 788 -15.72 49.14 -7.38
N ASP A 789 -15.88 50.28 -8.09
CA ASP A 789 -15.05 51.47 -7.87
C ASP A 789 -15.49 52.26 -6.62
N CYS A 790 -16.64 51.92 -6.01
CA CYS A 790 -17.26 52.67 -4.93
C CYS A 790 -17.02 52.06 -3.54
N ALA A 791 -16.12 52.66 -2.77
CA ALA A 791 -15.83 52.21 -1.40
C ALA A 791 -17.05 52.34 -0.45
N GLY A 792 -17.35 51.26 0.28
CA GLY A 792 -18.30 51.25 1.40
C GLY A 792 -19.78 51.12 0.98
N ASN A 793 -20.15 49.97 0.40
CA ASN A 793 -21.54 49.59 0.06
C ASN A 793 -22.35 50.68 -0.67
N ARG A 794 -21.69 51.31 -1.66
CA ARG A 794 -22.27 52.35 -2.53
C ARG A 794 -22.30 51.85 -3.97
N SER A 795 -23.37 52.15 -4.69
CA SER A 795 -23.54 51.82 -6.10
C SER A 795 -23.09 52.99 -6.99
N CYS A 796 -22.49 52.69 -8.14
CA CYS A 796 -22.23 53.68 -9.18
C CYS A 796 -23.52 53.99 -9.95
N ASP A 797 -23.91 55.26 -10.06
CA ASP A 797 -25.09 55.69 -10.82
C ASP A 797 -24.80 55.92 -12.34
N GLU A 798 -25.84 56.21 -13.13
CA GLU A 798 -25.72 56.49 -14.58
C GLU A 798 -24.88 57.74 -14.89
N PHE A 799 -24.56 58.56 -13.89
CA PHE A 799 -23.76 59.80 -13.99
C PHE A 799 -22.34 59.65 -13.43
N GLY A 800 -21.93 58.43 -13.06
CA GLY A 800 -20.59 58.11 -12.58
C GLY A 800 -20.33 58.51 -11.11
N ARG A 801 -21.39 58.60 -10.28
CA ARG A 801 -21.31 58.94 -8.85
C ARG A 801 -21.51 57.71 -7.96
N CYS A 802 -20.75 57.62 -6.87
CA CYS A 802 -20.95 56.61 -5.83
C CYS A 802 -22.06 57.01 -4.83
N VAL A 803 -23.29 56.54 -5.07
CA VAL A 803 -24.48 56.80 -4.24
C VAL A 803 -24.80 55.64 -3.29
N GLN A 804 -25.52 55.90 -2.19
CA GLN A 804 -25.89 54.87 -1.23
C GLN A 804 -26.93 53.89 -1.82
N ALA A 805 -26.66 52.59 -1.71
CA ALA A 805 -27.51 51.56 -2.31
C ALA A 805 -28.87 51.47 -1.60
N VAL A 806 -29.95 51.40 -2.39
CA VAL A 806 -31.32 51.17 -1.91
C VAL A 806 -31.61 49.67 -1.96
N PHE A 807 -32.35 49.16 -0.97
CA PHE A 807 -32.68 47.73 -0.80
C PHE A 807 -33.19 47.05 -2.10
N GLY A 808 -32.59 45.90 -2.44
CA GLY A 808 -33.11 44.98 -3.47
C GLY A 808 -32.33 44.91 -4.79
N THR A 809 -31.00 44.97 -4.77
CA THR A 809 -30.14 44.87 -5.96
C THR A 809 -29.64 43.45 -6.25
N ASP A 810 -29.22 43.22 -7.50
CA ASP A 810 -28.71 41.92 -7.95
C ASP A 810 -27.40 41.50 -7.25
N CYS A 811 -27.31 40.21 -6.89
CA CYS A 811 -26.11 39.57 -6.34
C CYS A 811 -25.64 38.39 -7.21
N VAL A 812 -24.38 37.97 -7.07
CA VAL A 812 -23.78 36.83 -7.79
C VAL A 812 -23.25 35.77 -6.82
N VAL A 813 -22.76 36.17 -5.65
CA VAL A 813 -22.32 35.32 -4.54
C VAL A 813 -22.76 35.90 -3.20
N ASP A 814 -22.77 35.10 -2.12
CA ASP A 814 -23.22 35.54 -0.79
C ASP A 814 -22.39 36.69 -0.21
N ALA A 815 -21.12 36.82 -0.63
CA ALA A 815 -20.25 37.93 -0.24
C ALA A 815 -20.65 39.30 -0.83
N ASP A 816 -21.57 39.34 -1.81
CA ASP A 816 -22.17 40.57 -2.33
C ASP A 816 -23.27 41.10 -1.39
N CYS A 817 -23.70 40.31 -0.39
CA CYS A 817 -24.82 40.61 0.49
C CYS A 817 -24.39 41.11 1.88
N PRO A 818 -25.17 42.00 2.53
CA PRO A 818 -24.98 42.37 3.93
C PRO A 818 -24.99 41.18 4.88
N SER A 819 -24.27 41.29 6.00
CA SER A 819 -24.13 40.27 7.04
C SER A 819 -25.49 39.71 7.48
N GLY A 820 -25.69 38.40 7.29
CA GLY A 820 -26.94 37.70 7.63
C GLY A 820 -27.91 37.47 6.46
N LEU A 821 -27.55 37.86 5.23
CA LEU A 821 -28.33 37.61 4.01
C LEU A 821 -27.53 36.70 3.05
N GLN A 822 -28.22 35.79 2.36
CA GLN A 822 -27.64 34.92 1.30
C GLN A 822 -28.17 35.30 -0.08
N CYS A 823 -27.41 34.97 -1.13
CA CYS A 823 -27.70 35.34 -2.51
C CYS A 823 -28.59 34.29 -3.21
N VAL A 824 -29.91 34.52 -3.23
CA VAL A 824 -30.88 33.57 -3.76
C VAL A 824 -31.54 34.11 -5.03
N GLN A 825 -31.27 33.47 -6.16
CA GLN A 825 -31.73 33.87 -7.51
C GLN A 825 -31.36 35.33 -7.89
N GLN A 826 -30.15 35.73 -7.52
CA GLN A 826 -29.65 37.12 -7.64
C GLN A 826 -30.41 38.14 -6.80
N LEU A 827 -31.02 37.78 -5.66
CA LEU A 827 -31.39 38.77 -4.64
C LEU A 827 -30.89 38.33 -3.26
N CYS A 828 -30.36 39.29 -2.49
CA CYS A 828 -30.00 39.07 -1.09
C CYS A 828 -31.26 38.88 -0.23
N LYS A 829 -31.40 37.72 0.42
CA LYS A 829 -32.56 37.37 1.24
C LYS A 829 -32.13 36.80 2.61
N ALA A 830 -33.00 36.98 3.61
CA ALA A 830 -32.84 36.38 4.93
C ALA A 830 -33.46 34.98 4.95
N CYS A 831 -32.74 34.00 5.50
CA CYS A 831 -33.14 32.61 5.63
C CYS A 831 -32.53 32.01 6.91
N GLU A 832 -33.20 31.06 7.56
CA GLU A 832 -32.60 30.28 8.66
C GLU A 832 -31.83 29.06 8.12
N PRO A 833 -30.70 28.66 8.74
CA PRO A 833 -29.83 27.59 8.25
C PRO A 833 -30.33 26.18 8.57
N ASP A 834 -30.06 25.22 7.69
CA ASP A 834 -30.37 23.79 7.90
C ASP A 834 -29.42 23.19 8.97
N PRO A 835 -29.93 22.51 10.02
CA PRO A 835 -29.10 21.86 11.04
C PRO A 835 -28.26 20.67 10.53
N GLY A 836 -28.47 20.21 9.29
CA GLY A 836 -27.66 19.21 8.60
C GLY A 836 -26.54 19.77 7.72
N ASP A 837 -26.69 20.98 7.18
CA ASP A 837 -25.66 21.68 6.38
C ASP A 837 -25.87 23.22 6.44
N PRO A 838 -25.06 23.96 7.24
CA PRO A 838 -25.23 25.41 7.42
C PRO A 838 -24.83 26.23 6.18
N SER A 839 -24.42 25.60 5.07
CA SER A 839 -24.07 26.26 3.81
C SER A 839 -25.17 26.21 2.74
N SER A 840 -26.37 25.71 3.04
CA SER A 840 -27.48 25.66 2.09
C SER A 840 -28.84 26.07 2.66
N CYS A 841 -29.63 26.79 1.86
CA CYS A 841 -31.05 27.04 2.11
C CYS A 841 -31.91 25.93 1.48
N LEU A 842 -32.91 25.43 2.22
CA LEU A 842 -33.85 24.41 1.73
C LEU A 842 -35.14 25.05 1.17
N PRO A 843 -35.38 25.06 -0.17
CA PRO A 843 -36.59 25.64 -0.73
C PRO A 843 -37.81 24.75 -0.46
N CYS A 844 -38.93 25.34 -0.01
CA CYS A 844 -40.14 24.57 0.22
C CYS A 844 -40.78 24.16 -1.12
N MET A 845 -40.99 22.85 -1.29
CA MET A 845 -41.62 22.26 -2.48
C MET A 845 -43.02 21.73 -2.15
N PRO A 846 -43.94 21.62 -3.14
CA PRO A 846 -45.29 21.14 -2.92
C PRO A 846 -45.36 19.77 -2.22
N GLY A 847 -45.84 19.76 -0.97
CA GLY A 847 -45.88 18.58 -0.10
C GLY A 847 -44.79 18.49 0.96
N SER A 848 -43.91 19.49 1.08
CA SER A 848 -43.05 19.69 2.26
C SER A 848 -43.75 20.56 3.30
N THR A 849 -43.52 20.26 4.59
CA THR A 849 -44.02 21.04 5.73
C THR A 849 -42.91 21.91 6.28
N CYS A 850 -43.15 23.22 6.42
CA CYS A 850 -42.25 24.11 7.14
C CYS A 850 -42.13 23.68 8.60
N ALA A 851 -40.98 23.94 9.22
CA ALA A 851 -40.88 23.89 10.68
C ALA A 851 -41.83 24.94 11.30
N SER A 852 -42.29 24.69 12.53
CA SER A 852 -43.09 25.63 13.33
C SER A 852 -44.47 26.02 12.76
N GLY A 853 -45.06 25.24 11.83
CA GLY A 853 -46.47 25.41 11.44
C GLY A 853 -46.75 26.56 10.44
N ASN A 854 -45.70 27.10 9.81
CA ASN A 854 -45.82 28.13 8.78
C ASN A 854 -46.20 27.55 7.40
N LEU A 855 -46.76 28.37 6.52
CA LEU A 855 -47.24 27.94 5.19
C LEU A 855 -46.14 28.09 4.14
N CYS A 856 -46.05 27.18 3.16
CA CYS A 856 -45.18 27.36 2.00
C CYS A 856 -45.87 28.27 0.96
N ASP A 857 -45.34 29.45 0.70
CA ASP A 857 -45.75 30.30 -0.42
C ASP A 857 -45.27 29.68 -1.73
N TYR A 858 -46.20 29.34 -2.63
CA TYR A 858 -45.90 28.65 -3.89
C TYR A 858 -45.52 29.58 -5.06
N ASP A 859 -45.68 30.90 -4.92
CA ASP A 859 -45.20 31.89 -5.87
C ASP A 859 -43.80 32.41 -5.50
N VAL A 860 -43.41 32.36 -4.21
CA VAL A 860 -42.12 32.85 -3.69
C VAL A 860 -41.16 31.73 -3.26
N PHE A 861 -41.66 30.51 -2.99
CA PHE A 861 -40.92 29.31 -2.51
C PHE A 861 -40.25 29.47 -1.13
N VAL A 862 -40.90 30.23 -0.23
CA VAL A 862 -40.44 30.52 1.14
C VAL A 862 -41.55 30.20 2.14
N CYS A 863 -41.19 29.85 3.37
CA CYS A 863 -42.14 29.67 4.46
C CYS A 863 -42.60 31.04 5.00
N VAL A 864 -43.91 31.26 5.06
CA VAL A 864 -44.57 32.50 5.48
C VAL A 864 -45.58 32.26 6.62
N GLU A 865 -45.83 33.29 7.41
CA GLU A 865 -46.88 33.29 8.43
C GLU A 865 -48.29 33.25 7.78
N CYS A 866 -49.27 32.67 8.47
CA CYS A 866 -50.67 32.74 8.05
C CYS A 866 -51.31 34.09 8.40
N HIS A 867 -52.38 34.48 7.71
CA HIS A 867 -53.15 35.70 7.99
C HIS A 867 -54.65 35.45 8.19
N GLU A 868 -55.23 34.41 7.60
CA GLU A 868 -56.60 33.97 7.90
C GLU A 868 -56.75 32.45 8.00
N ASP A 869 -57.81 31.98 8.66
CA ASP A 869 -58.12 30.55 8.85
C ASP A 869 -58.29 29.75 7.53
N LEU A 870 -58.31 30.45 6.39
CA LEU A 870 -58.41 29.85 5.06
C LEU A 870 -57.04 29.54 4.42
N ASP A 871 -55.95 30.11 4.96
CA ASP A 871 -54.57 29.82 4.55
C ASP A 871 -54.13 28.44 5.04
N CYS A 872 -54.61 28.03 6.21
CA CYS A 872 -54.25 26.78 6.88
C CYS A 872 -54.90 25.54 6.23
N PRO A 873 -54.25 24.35 6.32
CA PRO A 873 -54.80 23.12 5.77
C PRO A 873 -56.08 22.69 6.49
N VAL A 874 -56.91 21.91 5.80
CA VAL A 874 -58.31 21.63 6.18
C VAL A 874 -58.42 20.94 7.55
N GLY A 875 -58.64 21.76 8.59
CA GLY A 875 -58.84 21.30 9.97
C GLY A 875 -58.10 22.14 11.01
N GLU A 876 -57.13 22.97 10.60
CA GLU A 876 -56.34 23.86 11.46
C GLU A 876 -56.87 25.32 11.43
N LEU A 877 -56.40 26.15 12.36
CA LEU A 877 -56.76 27.57 12.51
C LEU A 877 -55.49 28.42 12.55
N CYS A 878 -55.57 29.67 12.07
CA CYS A 878 -54.44 30.60 12.08
C CYS A 878 -54.38 31.35 13.42
N GLU A 879 -53.41 31.02 14.27
CA GLU A 879 -53.23 31.57 15.62
C GLU A 879 -51.84 32.21 15.71
N LEU A 880 -51.79 33.53 15.94
CA LEU A 880 -50.54 34.33 16.07
C LEU A 880 -49.50 34.18 14.93
N GLY A 881 -49.92 33.81 13.72
CA GLY A 881 -49.06 33.69 12.54
C GLY A 881 -48.72 32.24 12.14
N SER A 882 -49.06 31.25 12.96
CA SER A 882 -48.87 29.83 12.65
C SER A 882 -50.20 29.06 12.59
N CYS A 883 -50.22 27.97 11.81
CA CYS A 883 -51.38 27.09 11.75
C CYS A 883 -51.35 26.08 12.91
N GLU A 884 -52.30 26.19 13.84
CA GLU A 884 -52.45 25.27 14.97
C GLU A 884 -53.73 24.43 14.87
N PRO A 885 -53.72 23.18 15.37
CA PRO A 885 -54.93 22.36 15.44
C PRO A 885 -55.91 22.91 16.50
N PRO A 886 -57.23 22.87 16.26
CA PRO A 886 -58.22 23.40 17.19
C PRO A 886 -58.22 22.63 18.52
N CYS A 887 -58.26 23.39 19.62
CA CYS A 887 -58.28 22.82 20.96
C CYS A 887 -59.69 22.30 21.34
N PHE A 888 -59.74 21.29 22.20
CA PHE A 888 -60.98 20.75 22.77
C PHE A 888 -60.97 20.69 24.31
N ALA A 889 -59.80 20.87 24.93
CA ALA A 889 -59.59 21.13 26.35
C ALA A 889 -58.29 21.94 26.57
N ASP A 890 -58.12 22.53 27.76
CA ASP A 890 -56.92 23.32 28.12
C ASP A 890 -55.59 22.55 28.00
N ALA A 891 -55.65 21.21 28.00
CA ALA A 891 -54.49 20.34 27.84
C ALA A 891 -54.00 20.19 26.38
N ASP A 892 -54.78 20.69 25.41
CA ASP A 892 -54.39 20.72 23.99
C ASP A 892 -53.61 22.00 23.66
N CYS A 893 -53.55 22.98 24.56
CA CYS A 893 -52.93 24.30 24.36
C CYS A 893 -51.49 24.41 24.90
N PRO A 894 -50.69 25.38 24.39
CA PRO A 894 -49.38 25.73 24.95
C PRO A 894 -49.43 26.12 26.43
N LEU A 895 -48.30 25.93 27.15
CA LEU A 895 -48.18 26.17 28.59
C LEU A 895 -48.45 27.63 28.96
N GLY A 896 -49.65 27.90 29.48
CA GLY A 896 -50.10 29.21 29.96
C GLY A 896 -51.40 29.71 29.32
N MET A 897 -51.88 29.05 28.26
CA MET A 897 -53.15 29.36 27.60
C MET A 897 -54.29 28.44 28.08
N THR A 898 -55.52 28.82 27.76
CA THR A 898 -56.75 28.08 28.04
C THR A 898 -57.58 27.91 26.77
N CYS A 899 -58.31 26.80 26.66
CA CYS A 899 -59.05 26.49 25.45
C CYS A 899 -60.43 27.14 25.45
N ASN A 900 -60.64 28.15 24.60
CA ASN A 900 -61.95 28.76 24.44
C ASN A 900 -62.87 27.86 23.60
N LEU A 901 -63.70 27.07 24.27
CA LEU A 901 -64.69 26.15 23.69
C LEU A 901 -65.78 26.82 22.81
N GLY A 902 -65.74 28.14 22.62
CA GLY A 902 -66.58 28.87 21.66
C GLY A 902 -65.90 29.12 20.31
N SER A 903 -64.56 29.25 20.30
CA SER A 903 -63.70 29.48 19.13
C SER A 903 -62.88 28.24 18.74
N ASN A 904 -62.68 27.30 19.67
CA ASN A 904 -61.69 26.21 19.64
C ASN A 904 -60.23 26.70 19.49
N ARG A 905 -59.96 27.90 20.04
CA ARG A 905 -58.66 28.58 20.01
C ARG A 905 -58.01 28.62 21.39
N CYS A 906 -56.68 28.73 21.42
CA CYS A 906 -55.88 28.78 22.63
C CYS A 906 -55.66 30.24 23.06
N GLU A 907 -56.48 30.70 23.99
CA GLU A 907 -56.55 32.09 24.42
C GLU A 907 -55.88 32.26 25.80
N LEU A 908 -55.20 33.40 26.02
CA LEU A 908 -54.65 33.74 27.34
C LEU A 908 -55.79 34.02 28.37
N PRO A 909 -55.64 33.58 29.63
CA PRO A 909 -56.72 33.53 30.63
C PRO A 909 -57.11 34.86 31.31
#